data_AF-A0A960KL91-F1
#
_entry.id   AF-A0A960KL91-F1
#
_cell.length_a   1.000
_cell.length_b   1.000
_cell.length_c   1.000
_cell.angle_alpha   90.00
_cell.angle_beta   90.00
_cell.angle_gamma   90.00
#
_symmetry.space_group_name_H-M   'P 1'
#
loop_
_entity.id
_entity.type
_entity.pdbx_description
1 polymer ?
#
loop_
_entity_poly.entity_id
_entity_poly.type
_entity_poly.pdbx_seq_one_letter_code
_entity_poly.pdbx_strand_id
1 'polypeptide(L)'
;MHFLMIAFTCFQSSNLATKHAPINFSAFMSEQVSTPLRTPQDLPGHINRLAFEPRLGIPTIAWITKAADAAAKSRSHETQAKNYLSMYRLLYGYTTDTLNTAQVKYIHDLGKGPIVVKFEQSLDGIGVYGAQTSVLMDRHMNLQGITGYLFPHEIHKAYIWNLNEMQAIATAFTDLTHDIVSADDFVFITQKDEYLLFDFREGTRAPQDHFFITPSRIKPVFYGTSTRLIPAYYLEVDAGTANATSSEMFAYVISAEDGQLLERTNLTVSDSYTYRVMANGAPGFEPWDGPQGNGGTPHPTGMPDGFQEPFQSPALVTLQNLPFSMNDPWLPPAATETVGNNVDAYIDRFGGDGYSPGSGDFRAAVSSPGTFDYTYDFGLAPTANTTQQNAAITQLFYVCNYLHDDYYDAGFNEAAGNAQADNFGRGGNDSDSMRSECQDGTGTNNANMSTPSDGARPRMQMFVFTGPTPDRDGTIDNGISGHEWGHYWHHRLVPVAGNRQSGAMSEGWGDVIALIMAVEEGDNLAGAYASGAYATRDLFAPPAFVDNFYFGIRRFPYSVDMTKNPLTFGHIDPTFGIPGGAPISPLGWENNGNAEVHNAGEVWCQMIWECYHDLLVAHSMEPFQDVKNLMQTYLVTSLKLSPSNPTYTEARDALLMAAYANDPADFSVFSNAFARRGMGETAVSPPRDSTTLVGVVEDYNPVPVSYVVEFVSAELDDSINSCDNDGILDAGETGLLQITLKNSGIGNLDNLQATMSSLNDVSFSNGGVMMFGSTAAGDSVTGSIEVTLNSAAGQELLNLDISYEDTMQIAPQMTSESWVVHFDRVFTRQTDDAEGLVAWDVSVDTGTQLWSVVEDGFSTSGTHAYFVPDITTALDSFLTSPAIDVNPVGDFTFSFNHRHSFESGSWDGGVLELSTDGINWIDIGASASPGYNGTITTNPASPITDRPAFVNNSPDWPAFTTVNVNLANTYAGQTVWIRFREGCDGAVGGQGWWLDDISFPTVDPLFPEPIDESGGIGSVLPSLPDWAITLDIRNLISILGGVCI
;
A
#
# COMPACT_ATOMS: atom_id res chain seq x y z
N MET A 1 11.13 31.00 -41.32
CA MET A 1 11.62 32.14 -40.50
C MET A 1 11.32 31.78 -39.04
N HIS A 2 12.29 31.17 -38.34
CA HIS A 2 13.10 31.80 -37.27
C HIS A 2 12.35 32.05 -35.93
N PHE A 3 12.62 31.14 -34.98
CA PHE A 3 13.09 31.37 -33.59
C PHE A 3 12.15 31.85 -32.42
N LEU A 4 12.05 30.96 -31.40
CA LEU A 4 12.50 31.11 -29.97
C LEU A 4 11.44 31.10 -28.81
N MET A 5 11.53 30.02 -27.99
CA MET A 5 11.52 29.84 -26.50
C MET A 5 10.55 30.52 -25.49
N ILE A 6 10.01 29.64 -24.61
CA ILE A 6 9.99 29.59 -23.12
C ILE A 6 9.40 30.77 -22.30
N ALA A 7 8.37 30.49 -21.48
CA ALA A 7 8.35 30.68 -20.02
C ALA A 7 6.98 30.33 -19.39
N PHE A 8 6.98 29.34 -18.48
CA PHE A 8 5.95 29.13 -17.43
C PHE A 8 6.29 30.07 -16.26
N THR A 9 5.31 30.80 -15.70
CA THR A 9 5.48 31.51 -14.42
C THR A 9 4.35 31.22 -13.43
N CYS A 10 4.82 30.74 -12.29
CA CYS A 10 4.27 30.64 -10.94
C CYS A 10 3.35 31.81 -10.49
N PHE A 11 2.32 31.48 -9.70
CA PHE A 11 1.71 32.39 -8.73
C PHE A 11 1.91 31.79 -7.32
N GLN A 12 2.79 32.41 -6.53
CA GLN A 12 2.92 32.17 -5.10
C GLN A 12 1.96 33.10 -4.34
N SER A 13 1.16 32.54 -3.43
CA SER A 13 0.54 33.26 -2.33
C SER A 13 1.53 33.32 -1.16
N SER A 14 1.74 34.53 -0.65
CA SER A 14 2.57 34.82 0.52
C SER A 14 1.81 34.52 1.81
N ASN A 15 2.11 33.39 2.45
CA ASN A 15 1.87 33.18 3.88
C ASN A 15 3.22 33.18 4.59
N LEU A 16 3.39 34.10 5.54
CA LEU A 16 4.49 34.11 6.50
C LEU A 16 4.26 32.95 7.48
N ALA A 17 4.67 31.75 7.10
CA ALA A 17 4.85 30.62 8.01
C ALA A 17 6.18 30.85 8.77
N THR A 18 6.15 30.79 10.09
CA THR A 18 7.35 30.50 10.88
C THR A 18 7.79 29.09 10.51
N LYS A 19 8.84 28.97 9.69
CA LYS A 19 9.39 27.68 9.26
C LYS A 19 10.28 27.14 10.39
N HIS A 20 10.01 25.93 10.87
CA HIS A 20 10.71 25.27 11.99
C HIS A 20 11.90 24.42 11.50
N ALA A 21 12.83 24.12 12.41
CA ALA A 21 14.01 23.28 12.17
C ALA A 21 13.64 21.87 11.67
N PRO A 22 14.45 21.24 10.79
CA PRO A 22 14.26 19.86 10.35
C PRO A 22 14.53 18.84 11.48
N ILE A 23 13.97 17.63 11.42
CA ILE A 23 14.08 16.57 12.47
C ILE A 23 15.19 15.53 12.18
N ASN A 24 15.46 14.54 13.04
CA ASN A 24 16.42 13.48 12.70
C ASN A 24 16.00 12.63 11.47
N PHE A 25 16.96 12.10 10.74
CA PHE A 25 16.73 11.23 9.57
C PHE A 25 17.89 10.24 9.40
N SER A 26 17.59 9.00 8.97
CA SER A 26 18.60 8.01 8.61
C SER A 26 18.10 7.10 7.49
N ALA A 27 18.78 7.15 6.33
CA ALA A 27 18.47 6.31 5.19
C ALA A 27 18.66 4.82 5.53
N PHE A 28 19.73 4.48 6.26
CA PHE A 28 19.99 3.09 6.67
C PHE A 28 18.92 2.55 7.62
N MET A 29 18.31 3.37 8.48
CA MET A 29 17.20 2.95 9.36
C MET A 29 15.89 2.72 8.61
N SER A 30 15.72 3.30 7.43
CA SER A 30 14.52 3.12 6.59
C SER A 30 14.56 1.88 5.68
N GLU A 31 15.67 1.15 5.66
CA GLU A 31 15.83 -0.05 4.82
C GLU A 31 15.14 -1.27 5.45
N GLN A 32 14.56 -2.12 4.60
CA GLN A 32 13.88 -3.36 4.99
C GLN A 32 14.83 -4.31 5.75
N VAL A 33 14.28 -5.01 6.75
CA VAL A 33 15.01 -6.02 7.53
C VAL A 33 15.37 -7.20 6.63
N SER A 34 16.64 -7.63 6.64
CA SER A 34 17.07 -8.84 5.93
C SER A 34 16.99 -10.06 6.85
N THR A 35 16.83 -11.25 6.25
CA THR A 35 16.91 -12.50 7.00
C THR A 35 18.32 -12.66 7.61
N PRO A 36 18.45 -13.09 8.89
CA PRO A 36 19.75 -13.27 9.50
C PRO A 36 20.63 -14.19 8.65
N LEU A 37 21.87 -13.78 8.34
CA LEU A 37 22.76 -14.55 7.48
C LEU A 37 23.07 -15.96 8.04
N ARG A 38 22.84 -16.20 9.34
CA ARG A 38 22.99 -17.50 10.04
C ARG A 38 22.07 -17.62 11.25
N THR A 39 21.59 -18.84 11.52
CA THR A 39 20.79 -19.15 12.72
C THR A 39 21.68 -19.47 13.93
N PRO A 40 21.18 -19.37 15.19
CA PRO A 40 21.94 -19.72 16.39
C PRO A 40 22.53 -21.15 16.40
N GLN A 41 22.01 -22.05 15.56
CA GLN A 41 22.47 -23.44 15.41
C GLN A 41 23.79 -23.56 14.62
N ASP A 42 24.20 -22.52 13.88
CA ASP A 42 25.47 -22.46 13.12
C ASP A 42 26.64 -21.91 13.94
N LEU A 43 26.42 -21.62 15.23
CA LEU A 43 27.40 -20.95 16.08
C LEU A 43 28.41 -21.93 16.69
N PRO A 44 29.71 -21.61 16.68
CA PRO A 44 30.69 -22.36 17.46
C PRO A 44 30.31 -22.38 18.94
N GLY A 45 30.41 -23.53 19.61
CA GLY A 45 29.94 -23.77 21.00
C GLY A 45 30.65 -23.00 22.14
N HIS A 46 31.25 -21.84 21.85
CA HIS A 46 31.90 -20.92 22.78
C HIS A 46 31.25 -19.52 22.83
N ILE A 47 30.19 -19.28 22.05
CA ILE A 47 29.40 -18.03 22.03
C ILE A 47 28.17 -18.22 22.92
N ASN A 48 27.92 -17.30 23.86
CA ASN A 48 26.82 -17.42 24.84
C ASN A 48 25.63 -16.50 24.54
N ARG A 49 25.88 -15.34 23.94
CA ARG A 49 24.83 -14.37 23.59
C ARG A 49 25.23 -13.57 22.35
N LEU A 50 24.26 -13.38 21.45
CA LEU A 50 24.36 -12.48 20.32
C LEU A 50 23.25 -11.41 20.40
N ALA A 51 23.56 -10.22 19.90
CA ALA A 51 22.57 -9.24 19.45
C ALA A 51 22.91 -8.94 17.97
N PHE A 52 21.91 -8.63 17.14
CA PHE A 52 22.06 -8.49 15.69
C PHE A 52 21.72 -7.08 15.20
N GLU A 53 22.29 -6.73 14.05
CA GLU A 53 21.80 -5.66 13.17
C GLU A 53 20.93 -6.34 12.10
N PRO A 54 19.59 -6.32 12.24
CA PRO A 54 18.69 -7.08 11.39
C PRO A 54 18.82 -6.73 9.90
N ARG A 55 19.16 -5.48 9.54
CA ARG A 55 19.28 -5.07 8.14
C ARG A 55 20.52 -5.65 7.45
N LEU A 56 21.57 -5.95 8.21
CA LEU A 56 22.81 -6.55 7.69
C LEU A 56 22.90 -8.06 7.98
N GLY A 57 22.01 -8.60 8.82
CA GLY A 57 22.06 -10.00 9.23
C GLY A 57 23.33 -10.41 9.99
N ILE A 58 24.04 -9.45 10.61
CA ILE A 58 25.31 -9.68 11.34
C ILE A 58 25.20 -9.30 12.82
N PRO A 59 26.05 -9.83 13.71
CA PRO A 59 26.00 -9.46 15.12
C PRO A 59 26.45 -8.02 15.40
N THR A 60 25.77 -7.32 16.29
CA THR A 60 26.23 -6.08 16.94
C THR A 60 26.91 -6.35 18.27
N ILE A 61 26.61 -7.47 18.93
CA ILE A 61 27.27 -7.93 20.15
C ILE A 61 27.51 -9.43 20.04
N ALA A 62 28.74 -9.87 20.30
CA ALA A 62 29.08 -11.28 20.48
C ALA A 62 29.80 -11.51 21.81
N TRP A 63 29.15 -12.21 22.74
CA TRP A 63 29.73 -12.58 24.03
C TRP A 63 30.34 -13.99 23.99
N ILE A 64 31.65 -14.07 24.27
CA ILE A 64 32.44 -15.30 24.25
C ILE A 64 32.71 -15.77 25.69
N THR A 65 32.24 -16.97 26.07
CA THR A 65 32.35 -17.50 27.44
C THR A 65 33.40 -18.58 27.63
N LYS A 66 33.88 -19.18 26.54
CA LYS A 66 34.99 -20.14 26.57
C LYS A 66 36.08 -19.60 25.65
N ALA A 67 37.26 -19.32 26.22
CA ALA A 67 38.40 -18.84 25.45
C ALA A 67 38.63 -19.80 24.27
N ALA A 68 38.47 -19.31 23.04
CA ALA A 68 38.83 -20.07 21.85
C ALA A 68 40.27 -20.55 22.02
N ASP A 69 40.53 -21.84 21.70
CA ASP A 69 41.83 -22.46 21.89
C ASP A 69 42.95 -21.54 21.39
N ALA A 70 43.95 -21.34 22.25
CA ALA A 70 44.93 -20.27 22.19
C ALA A 70 45.49 -20.02 20.78
N ALA A 71 44.92 -19.03 20.07
CA ALA A 71 45.63 -18.39 18.97
C ALA A 71 47.00 -17.94 19.51
N ALA A 72 48.07 -18.15 18.74
CA ALA A 72 49.42 -17.76 19.15
C ALA A 72 49.41 -16.26 19.54
N LYS A 73 49.63 -15.98 20.82
CA LYS A 73 49.46 -14.64 21.38
C LYS A 73 50.46 -13.67 20.73
N SER A 74 49.95 -12.64 20.08
CA SER A 74 50.79 -11.59 19.51
C SER A 74 51.46 -10.75 20.60
N ARG A 75 52.52 -10.02 20.24
CA ARG A 75 53.19 -9.07 21.12
C ARG A 75 52.45 -7.72 21.23
N SER A 76 51.46 -7.45 20.37
CA SER A 76 50.68 -6.21 20.38
C SER A 76 49.18 -6.49 20.54
N HIS A 77 48.48 -5.61 21.28
CA HIS A 77 47.02 -5.67 21.44
C HIS A 77 46.30 -5.56 20.10
N GLU A 78 46.76 -4.67 19.21
CA GLU A 78 46.20 -4.51 17.86
C GLU A 78 46.25 -5.82 17.07
N THR A 79 47.42 -6.43 16.93
CA THR A 79 47.55 -7.65 16.11
C THR A 79 46.73 -8.77 16.72
N GLN A 80 46.68 -8.88 18.04
CA GLN A 80 45.85 -9.88 18.70
C GLN A 80 44.35 -9.65 18.42
N ALA A 81 43.90 -8.39 18.46
CA ALA A 81 42.51 -8.05 18.17
C ALA A 81 42.15 -8.27 16.69
N LYS A 82 43.04 -7.94 15.75
CA LYS A 82 42.87 -8.24 14.31
C LYS A 82 42.79 -9.75 14.04
N ASN A 83 43.59 -10.56 14.74
CA ASN A 83 43.50 -12.02 14.67
C ASN A 83 42.12 -12.53 15.10
N TYR A 84 41.52 -11.96 16.15
CA TYR A 84 40.16 -12.32 16.55
C TYR A 84 39.11 -11.88 15.51
N LEU A 85 39.18 -10.66 14.97
CA LEU A 85 38.27 -10.25 13.89
C LEU A 85 38.37 -11.18 12.68
N SER A 86 39.58 -11.62 12.32
CA SER A 86 39.80 -12.61 11.26
C SER A 86 39.24 -13.99 11.59
N MET A 87 39.40 -14.44 12.84
CA MET A 87 38.85 -15.71 13.32
C MET A 87 37.32 -15.76 13.25
N TYR A 88 36.65 -14.65 13.56
CA TYR A 88 35.19 -14.54 13.55
C TYR A 88 34.64 -13.92 12.25
N ARG A 89 35.46 -13.78 11.18
CA ARG A 89 35.05 -13.09 9.95
C ARG A 89 33.78 -13.66 9.30
N LEU A 90 33.59 -14.99 9.34
CA LEU A 90 32.42 -15.64 8.75
C LEU A 90 31.12 -15.33 9.51
N LEU A 91 31.21 -15.06 10.82
CA LEU A 91 30.07 -14.67 11.64
C LEU A 91 29.58 -13.26 11.30
N TYR A 92 30.50 -12.38 10.91
CA TYR A 92 30.23 -10.99 10.56
C TYR A 92 30.17 -10.73 9.04
N GLY A 93 30.20 -11.78 8.22
CA GLY A 93 30.23 -11.63 6.75
C GLY A 93 31.49 -10.94 6.21
N TYR A 94 32.55 -10.77 6.99
CA TYR A 94 33.73 -10.00 6.58
C TYR A 94 34.56 -10.73 5.53
N THR A 95 34.77 -10.04 4.41
CA THR A 95 35.79 -10.39 3.43
C THR A 95 37.18 -10.00 3.94
N THR A 96 38.23 -10.49 3.26
CA THR A 96 39.60 -10.03 3.55
C THR A 96 39.74 -8.52 3.32
N ASP A 97 39.04 -7.99 2.32
CA ASP A 97 39.08 -6.57 1.98
C ASP A 97 38.39 -5.72 3.05
N THR A 98 37.24 -6.18 3.58
CA THR A 98 36.60 -5.53 4.74
C THR A 98 37.55 -5.46 5.94
N LEU A 99 38.26 -6.55 6.26
CA LEU A 99 39.23 -6.56 7.36
C LEU A 99 40.44 -5.64 7.12
N ASN A 100 40.87 -5.47 5.86
CA ASN A 100 41.95 -4.56 5.51
C ASN A 100 41.57 -3.08 5.72
N THR A 101 40.27 -2.77 5.63
CA THR A 101 39.76 -1.42 5.96
C THR A 101 39.68 -1.15 7.47
N ALA A 102 39.86 -2.15 8.34
CA ALA A 102 39.79 -1.96 9.79
C ALA A 102 41.07 -1.30 10.35
N GLN A 103 40.98 -0.02 10.66
CA GLN A 103 42.07 0.77 11.26
C GLN A 103 41.87 0.94 12.76
N VAL A 104 42.96 0.87 13.55
CA VAL A 104 42.86 1.10 15.00
C VAL A 104 42.55 2.57 15.25
N LYS A 105 41.40 2.83 15.85
CA LYS A 105 41.01 4.16 16.31
C LYS A 105 41.70 4.49 17.64
N TYR A 106 41.61 3.58 18.60
CA TYR A 106 42.37 3.67 19.86
C TYR A 106 42.49 2.31 20.56
N ILE A 107 43.43 2.24 21.50
CA ILE A 107 43.62 1.11 22.40
C ILE A 107 43.39 1.61 23.83
N HIS A 108 42.37 1.07 24.49
CA HIS A 108 42.15 1.26 25.92
C HIS A 108 42.94 0.20 26.69
N ASP A 109 44.02 0.64 27.35
CA ASP A 109 44.74 -0.16 28.32
C ASP A 109 45.25 0.69 29.49
N LEU A 110 44.64 0.52 30.67
CA LEU A 110 45.02 1.22 31.90
C LEU A 110 46.05 0.44 32.75
N GLY A 111 46.57 -0.69 32.26
CA GLY A 111 47.43 -1.62 33.03
C GLY A 111 46.67 -2.45 34.07
N LYS A 112 45.34 -2.25 34.20
CA LYS A 112 44.40 -2.98 35.05
C LYS A 112 43.02 -3.02 34.38
N GLY A 113 42.21 -4.02 34.67
CA GLY A 113 40.85 -4.16 34.08
C GLY A 113 40.85 -4.76 32.68
N PRO A 114 39.84 -4.53 31.82
CA PRO A 114 39.80 -5.05 30.45
C PRO A 114 40.72 -4.29 29.49
N ILE A 115 41.14 -4.94 28.40
CA ILE A 115 41.78 -4.30 27.24
C ILE A 115 40.70 -4.15 26.15
N VAL A 116 40.55 -2.95 25.57
CA VAL A 116 39.66 -2.74 24.42
C VAL A 116 40.47 -2.21 23.25
N VAL A 117 40.39 -2.87 22.11
CA VAL A 117 40.91 -2.32 20.85
C VAL A 117 39.70 -1.91 20.01
N LYS A 118 39.57 -0.61 19.75
CA LYS A 118 38.50 -0.04 18.92
C LYS A 118 39.03 0.15 17.50
N PHE A 119 38.33 -0.42 16.53
CA PHE A 119 38.57 -0.23 15.11
C PHE A 119 37.49 0.66 14.51
N GLU A 120 37.88 1.44 13.52
CA GLU A 120 36.97 2.09 12.58
C GLU A 120 37.25 1.58 11.17
N GLN A 121 36.21 1.56 10.34
CA GLN A 121 36.37 1.22 8.93
C GLN A 121 36.86 2.45 8.16
N SER A 122 37.94 2.29 7.41
CA SER A 122 38.45 3.33 6.52
C SER A 122 38.94 2.74 5.20
N LEU A 123 38.49 3.36 4.11
CA LEU A 123 38.90 3.06 2.75
C LEU A 123 39.69 4.25 2.20
N ASP A 124 40.93 4.01 1.75
CA ASP A 124 41.83 5.03 1.21
C ASP A 124 41.99 6.29 2.10
N GLY A 125 41.91 6.11 3.41
CA GLY A 125 42.01 7.20 4.40
C GLY A 125 40.71 7.97 4.64
N ILE A 126 39.61 7.61 3.96
CA ILE A 126 38.26 8.12 4.20
C ILE A 126 37.54 7.16 5.14
N GLY A 127 36.93 7.68 6.21
CA GLY A 127 36.20 6.86 7.18
C GLY A 127 34.82 6.47 6.67
N VAL A 128 34.34 5.26 7.02
CA VAL A 128 32.93 4.89 6.84
C VAL A 128 32.15 5.35 8.07
N TYR A 129 31.15 6.20 7.86
CA TYR A 129 30.28 6.78 8.89
C TYR A 129 29.61 5.68 9.71
N GLY A 130 29.64 5.80 11.03
CA GLY A 130 29.06 4.84 11.98
C GLY A 130 29.78 3.48 12.12
N ALA A 131 30.64 3.10 11.16
CA ALA A 131 31.24 1.77 11.09
C ALA A 131 32.41 1.57 12.07
N GLN A 132 32.13 1.03 13.26
CA GLN A 132 33.13 0.77 14.27
C GLN A 132 32.89 -0.56 14.98
N THR A 133 33.96 -1.34 15.17
CA THR A 133 33.94 -2.57 15.96
C THR A 133 34.98 -2.53 17.07
N SER A 134 34.69 -3.18 18.20
CA SER A 134 35.52 -3.19 19.41
C SER A 134 35.79 -4.62 19.81
N VAL A 135 37.06 -4.93 20.08
CA VAL A 135 37.47 -6.24 20.57
C VAL A 135 37.84 -6.11 22.05
N LEU A 136 37.07 -6.77 22.91
CA LEU A 136 37.25 -6.82 24.35
C LEU A 136 38.09 -8.03 24.74
N MET A 137 39.19 -7.81 25.46
CA MET A 137 40.08 -8.86 25.94
C MET A 137 40.35 -8.73 27.44
N ASP A 138 40.68 -9.86 28.09
CA ASP A 138 41.22 -9.85 29.45
C ASP A 138 42.70 -9.43 29.47
N ARG A 139 43.29 -9.38 30.68
CA ARG A 139 44.72 -9.03 30.86
C ARG A 139 45.69 -10.02 30.23
N HIS A 140 45.25 -11.24 29.93
CA HIS A 140 46.05 -12.24 29.23
C HIS A 140 45.81 -12.19 27.71
N MET A 141 45.10 -11.17 27.21
CA MET A 141 44.66 -11.00 25.83
C MET A 141 43.75 -12.12 25.30
N ASN A 142 43.01 -12.78 26.19
CA ASN A 142 41.96 -13.73 25.80
C ASN A 142 40.69 -12.95 25.44
N LEU A 143 40.08 -13.27 24.30
CA LEU A 143 38.83 -12.64 23.84
C LEU A 143 37.70 -12.87 24.84
N GLN A 144 36.99 -11.78 25.18
CA GLN A 144 35.78 -11.81 26.02
C GLN A 144 34.53 -11.41 25.21
N GLY A 145 34.70 -10.56 24.19
CA GLY A 145 33.59 -10.21 23.30
C GLY A 145 34.00 -9.29 22.15
N ILE A 146 33.12 -9.20 21.15
CA ILE A 146 33.21 -8.26 20.03
C ILE A 146 31.92 -7.43 20.01
N THR A 147 32.03 -6.11 19.90
CA THR A 147 30.88 -5.19 19.88
C THR A 147 30.96 -4.17 18.76
N GLY A 148 29.83 -3.83 18.16
CA GLY A 148 29.74 -3.06 16.92
C GLY A 148 30.20 -3.86 15.70
N TYR A 149 30.12 -3.23 14.53
CA TYR A 149 30.40 -3.87 13.25
C TYR A 149 31.08 -2.90 12.26
N LEU A 150 31.71 -3.48 11.25
CA LEU A 150 32.09 -2.85 9.99
C LEU A 150 31.06 -3.29 8.93
N PHE A 151 30.86 -2.50 7.86
CA PHE A 151 29.98 -2.91 6.78
C PHE A 151 30.66 -4.01 5.94
N PRO A 152 30.00 -5.18 5.76
CA PRO A 152 30.61 -6.39 5.19
C PRO A 152 30.65 -6.41 3.66
N HIS A 153 30.65 -5.25 3.00
CA HIS A 153 30.50 -5.14 1.55
C HIS A 153 31.81 -5.36 0.79
N GLU A 154 31.68 -5.77 -0.47
CA GLU A 154 32.81 -5.75 -1.40
C GLU A 154 33.26 -4.31 -1.66
N ILE A 155 34.57 -4.08 -1.62
CA ILE A 155 35.15 -2.78 -1.91
C ILE A 155 35.25 -2.61 -3.43
N HIS A 156 34.53 -1.63 -3.97
CA HIS A 156 34.51 -1.38 -5.40
C HIS A 156 35.83 -0.73 -5.86
N LYS A 157 36.24 -1.00 -7.10
CA LYS A 157 37.50 -0.45 -7.67
C LYS A 157 37.47 1.08 -7.86
N ALA A 158 36.28 1.69 -7.93
CA ALA A 158 36.10 3.13 -8.04
C ALA A 158 34.74 3.55 -7.45
N TYR A 159 34.74 4.65 -6.69
CA TYR A 159 33.55 5.33 -6.20
C TYR A 159 33.41 6.68 -6.89
N ILE A 160 32.18 7.10 -7.21
CA ILE A 160 31.91 8.30 -8.00
C ILE A 160 31.63 9.48 -7.05
N TRP A 161 32.37 10.57 -7.19
CA TRP A 161 32.14 11.83 -6.46
C TRP A 161 31.69 12.90 -7.46
N ASN A 162 30.38 13.12 -7.55
CA ASN A 162 29.76 14.09 -8.46
C ASN A 162 29.56 15.46 -7.81
N LEU A 163 29.34 15.51 -6.50
CA LEU A 163 29.19 16.75 -5.74
C LEU A 163 30.50 17.16 -5.08
N ASN A 164 30.69 18.48 -4.94
CA ASN A 164 31.73 19.07 -4.09
C ASN A 164 31.17 19.50 -2.73
N GLU A 165 32.06 19.96 -1.85
CA GLU A 165 31.75 20.36 -0.48
C GLU A 165 30.67 21.46 -0.40
N MET A 166 30.77 22.49 -1.26
CA MET A 166 29.85 23.62 -1.26
C MET A 166 28.44 23.21 -1.71
N GLN A 167 28.34 22.24 -2.63
CA GLN A 167 27.05 21.67 -3.04
C GLN A 167 26.42 20.86 -1.91
N ALA A 168 27.20 20.06 -1.17
CA ALA A 168 26.70 19.34 -0.01
C ALA A 168 26.25 20.29 1.13
N ILE A 169 26.99 21.38 1.37
CA ILE A 169 26.60 22.42 2.31
C ILE A 169 25.31 23.11 1.86
N ALA A 170 25.18 23.45 0.57
CA ALA A 170 23.97 24.03 0.03
C ALA A 170 22.76 23.12 0.22
N THR A 171 22.89 21.82 -0.06
CA THR A 171 21.84 20.84 0.21
C THR A 171 21.42 20.84 1.67
N ALA A 172 22.36 20.71 2.60
CA ALA A 172 22.07 20.68 4.04
C ALA A 172 21.47 21.99 4.55
N PHE A 173 21.93 23.14 4.04
CA PHE A 173 21.41 24.45 4.44
C PHE A 173 20.02 24.71 3.85
N THR A 174 19.76 24.24 2.63
CA THR A 174 18.42 24.26 2.04
C THR A 174 17.46 23.34 2.78
N ASP A 175 17.92 22.18 3.22
CA ASP A 175 17.15 21.29 4.09
C ASP A 175 16.82 21.97 5.44
N LEU A 176 17.79 22.64 6.06
CA LEU A 176 17.59 23.38 7.31
C LEU A 176 16.62 24.55 7.18
N THR A 177 16.80 25.39 6.16
CA THR A 177 16.09 26.67 6.05
C THR A 177 14.85 26.62 5.17
N HIS A 178 14.63 25.49 4.48
CA HIS A 178 13.57 25.30 3.48
C HIS A 178 13.59 26.35 2.35
N ASP A 179 14.74 26.97 2.13
CA ASP A 179 14.97 27.95 1.06
C ASP A 179 16.20 27.51 0.25
N ILE A 180 16.07 27.57 -1.07
CA ILE A 180 17.14 27.12 -1.98
C ILE A 180 18.33 28.07 -1.85
N VAL A 181 19.50 27.50 -1.53
CA VAL A 181 20.78 28.22 -1.42
C VAL A 181 21.73 27.75 -2.51
N SER A 182 22.48 28.68 -3.10
CA SER A 182 23.45 28.32 -4.13
C SER A 182 24.75 27.82 -3.49
N ALA A 183 25.40 26.83 -4.10
CA ALA A 183 26.75 26.45 -3.71
C ALA A 183 27.74 27.64 -3.83
N ASP A 184 27.49 28.58 -4.75
CA ASP A 184 28.31 29.79 -4.94
C ASP A 184 28.22 30.79 -3.77
N ASP A 185 27.24 30.61 -2.88
CA ASP A 185 27.04 31.45 -1.69
C ASP A 185 28.04 31.13 -0.58
N PHE A 186 28.74 30.00 -0.67
CA PHE A 186 29.71 29.56 0.33
C PHE A 186 31.16 29.78 -0.14
N VAL A 187 32.07 29.94 0.82
CA VAL A 187 33.51 30.10 0.56
C VAL A 187 34.33 29.30 1.57
N PHE A 188 35.37 28.63 1.07
CA PHE A 188 36.35 27.95 1.91
C PHE A 188 37.14 28.95 2.76
N ILE A 189 37.25 28.68 4.05
CA ILE A 189 37.95 29.52 5.02
C ILE A 189 39.33 28.93 5.34
N THR A 190 39.35 27.71 5.86
CA THR A 190 40.57 27.02 6.29
C THR A 190 40.34 25.53 6.45
N GLN A 191 41.40 24.76 6.54
CA GLN A 191 41.35 23.36 6.95
C GLN A 191 41.83 23.24 8.40
N LYS A 192 41.13 22.43 9.19
CA LYS A 192 41.52 22.06 10.54
C LYS A 192 41.37 20.55 10.70
N ASP A 193 42.50 19.88 10.91
CA ASP A 193 42.59 18.42 10.94
C ASP A 193 42.00 17.81 9.65
N GLU A 194 41.03 16.91 9.77
CA GLU A 194 40.32 16.27 8.65
C GLU A 194 39.15 17.12 8.08
N TYR A 195 38.82 18.27 8.70
CA TYR A 195 37.68 19.09 8.31
C TYR A 195 38.09 20.32 7.49
N LEU A 196 37.34 20.58 6.42
CA LEU A 196 37.33 21.84 5.70
C LEU A 196 36.25 22.74 6.31
N LEU A 197 36.56 24.01 6.55
CA LEU A 197 35.62 24.98 7.11
C LEU A 197 35.16 25.93 6.03
N PHE A 198 33.86 26.16 5.97
CA PHE A 198 33.19 27.05 5.01
C PHE A 198 32.32 28.07 5.74
N ASP A 199 32.20 29.25 5.15
CA ASP A 199 31.30 30.29 5.62
C ASP A 199 30.54 30.90 4.43
N PHE A 200 29.55 31.75 4.70
CA PHE A 200 28.90 32.56 3.67
C PHE A 200 29.91 33.54 3.06
N ARG A 201 29.85 33.70 1.74
CA ARG A 201 30.61 34.72 1.03
C ARG A 201 30.15 36.11 1.47
N GLU A 202 31.11 37.02 1.62
CA GLU A 202 30.83 38.40 2.04
C GLU A 202 29.83 39.08 1.08
N GLY A 203 28.75 39.65 1.64
CA GLY A 203 27.71 40.33 0.87
C GLY A 203 26.57 39.44 0.38
N THR A 204 26.62 38.12 0.65
CA THR A 204 25.49 37.23 0.38
C THR A 204 24.33 37.52 1.34
N ARG A 205 23.12 37.63 0.80
CA ARG A 205 21.90 37.70 1.61
C ARG A 205 21.48 36.27 1.94
N ALA A 206 21.70 35.85 3.18
CA ALA A 206 21.28 34.53 3.60
C ALA A 206 19.73 34.42 3.64
N PRO A 207 19.15 33.27 3.28
CA PRO A 207 17.72 33.06 3.39
C PRO A 207 17.24 33.26 4.83
N GLN A 208 16.11 33.96 5.00
CA GLN A 208 15.52 34.28 6.31
C GLN A 208 16.48 34.91 7.34
N ASP A 209 17.53 35.59 6.89
CA ASP A 209 18.59 36.17 7.75
C ASP A 209 19.29 35.13 8.67
N HIS A 210 19.25 33.83 8.32
CA HIS A 210 19.97 32.76 9.02
C HIS A 210 21.41 32.68 8.53
N PHE A 211 22.37 32.90 9.42
CA PHE A 211 23.79 32.77 9.12
C PHE A 211 24.40 31.64 9.92
N PHE A 212 25.56 31.14 9.49
CA PHE A 212 26.37 30.28 10.32
C PHE A 212 26.80 31.03 11.59
N ILE A 213 26.42 30.51 12.76
CA ILE A 213 26.90 30.99 14.06
C ILE A 213 28.36 30.60 14.24
N THR A 214 28.70 29.39 13.78
CA THR A 214 30.08 28.93 13.59
C THR A 214 30.25 28.37 12.17
N PRO A 215 31.41 28.57 11.52
CA PRO A 215 31.63 28.08 10.16
C PRO A 215 31.32 26.59 10.03
N SER A 216 30.55 26.22 9.01
CA SER A 216 30.22 24.82 8.75
C SER A 216 31.51 24.03 8.48
N ARG A 217 31.64 22.89 9.16
CA ARG A 217 32.77 21.98 8.97
C ARG A 217 32.31 20.74 8.23
N ILE A 218 33.05 20.37 7.20
CA ILE A 218 32.72 19.28 6.28
C ILE A 218 33.94 18.39 6.06
N LYS A 219 33.72 17.08 5.94
CA LYS A 219 34.75 16.11 5.55
C LYS A 219 34.17 14.99 4.69
N PRO A 220 34.97 14.38 3.80
CA PRO A 220 34.55 13.20 3.06
C PRO A 220 34.35 12.00 3.99
N VAL A 221 33.32 11.20 3.74
CA VAL A 221 33.03 9.91 4.40
C VAL A 221 32.49 8.90 3.37
N PHE A 222 32.42 7.64 3.74
CA PHE A 222 31.54 6.67 3.10
C PHE A 222 30.33 6.40 4.00
N TYR A 223 29.14 6.25 3.46
CA TYR A 223 27.94 5.84 4.19
C TYR A 223 27.60 4.40 3.82
N GLY A 224 27.33 3.54 4.80
CA GLY A 224 26.99 2.15 4.55
C GLY A 224 25.48 1.92 4.51
N THR A 225 25.01 1.21 3.48
CA THR A 225 23.64 0.68 3.37
C THR A 225 23.64 -0.82 3.63
N SER A 226 22.49 -1.49 3.52
CA SER A 226 22.39 -2.96 3.52
C SER A 226 23.08 -3.62 2.33
N THR A 227 23.36 -2.88 1.26
CA THR A 227 23.83 -3.44 -0.02
C THR A 227 25.17 -2.91 -0.52
N ARG A 228 25.58 -1.69 -0.14
CA ARG A 228 26.84 -1.08 -0.62
C ARG A 228 27.36 0.03 0.30
N LEU A 229 28.53 0.56 -0.05
CA LEU A 229 29.03 1.83 0.47
C LEU A 229 28.76 2.96 -0.54
N ILE A 230 28.35 4.13 -0.06
CA ILE A 230 28.07 5.34 -0.84
C ILE A 230 29.11 6.41 -0.46
N PRO A 231 29.84 7.03 -1.41
CA PRO A 231 30.67 8.19 -1.11
C PRO A 231 29.79 9.39 -0.71
N ALA A 232 30.14 10.08 0.37
CA ALA A 232 29.31 11.11 0.97
C ALA A 232 30.14 12.18 1.70
N TYR A 233 29.49 13.26 2.09
CA TYR A 233 30.05 14.29 2.95
C TYR A 233 29.36 14.28 4.31
N TYR A 234 30.14 14.17 5.37
CA TYR A 234 29.68 14.50 6.71
C TYR A 234 29.91 15.99 6.95
N LEU A 235 28.87 16.72 7.32
CA LEU A 235 29.01 18.13 7.68
C LEU A 235 28.15 18.52 8.88
N GLU A 236 28.58 19.57 9.58
CA GLU A 236 27.84 20.16 10.71
C GLU A 236 27.39 21.58 10.31
N VAL A 237 26.11 21.89 10.52
CA VAL A 237 25.52 23.21 10.31
C VAL A 237 25.03 23.73 11.65
N ASP A 238 25.55 24.89 12.06
CA ASP A 238 25.14 25.64 13.24
C ASP A 238 24.62 27.00 12.78
N ALA A 239 23.31 27.15 12.66
CA ALA A 239 22.69 28.32 12.05
C ALA A 239 21.70 29.03 12.99
N GLY A 240 21.57 30.35 12.81
CA GLY A 240 20.61 31.16 13.55
C GLY A 240 20.49 32.56 12.97
N THR A 241 19.45 33.30 13.39
CA THR A 241 19.26 34.69 12.96
C THR A 241 20.26 35.63 13.64
N ALA A 242 20.53 36.79 13.03
CA ALA A 242 21.53 37.76 13.50
C ALA A 242 21.36 38.26 14.96
N ASN A 243 20.21 38.03 15.61
CA ASN A 243 19.92 38.39 17.00
C ASN A 243 19.48 37.19 17.88
N ALA A 244 19.61 35.95 17.40
CA ALA A 244 19.16 34.78 18.13
C ALA A 244 20.03 34.51 19.38
N THR A 245 19.40 34.11 20.49
CA THR A 245 20.10 33.65 21.71
C THR A 245 20.30 32.12 21.75
N SER A 246 19.82 31.42 20.72
CA SER A 246 19.93 29.98 20.49
C SER A 246 20.17 29.72 19.00
N SER A 247 20.74 28.57 18.66
CA SER A 247 20.98 28.17 17.28
C SER A 247 20.47 26.76 17.01
N GLU A 248 20.22 26.47 15.74
CA GLU A 248 19.87 25.15 15.24
C GLU A 248 21.15 24.45 14.80
N MET A 249 21.52 23.39 15.53
CA MET A 249 22.75 22.65 15.27
C MET A 249 22.43 21.25 14.79
N PHE A 250 22.86 20.92 13.58
CA PHE A 250 22.61 19.62 12.95
C PHE A 250 23.89 19.05 12.35
N ALA A 251 24.05 17.73 12.45
CA ALA A 251 24.98 16.96 11.62
C ALA A 251 24.22 16.36 10.43
N TYR A 252 24.84 16.36 9.26
CA TYR A 252 24.32 15.78 8.04
C TYR A 252 25.31 14.79 7.45
N VAL A 253 24.79 13.78 6.75
CA VAL A 253 25.53 13.03 5.74
C VAL A 253 24.81 13.19 4.41
N ILE A 254 25.47 13.80 3.42
CA ILE A 254 24.91 14.06 2.09
C ILE A 254 25.65 13.21 1.06
N SER A 255 24.93 12.46 0.25
CA SER A 255 25.47 11.65 -0.84
C SER A 255 26.28 12.52 -1.80
N ALA A 256 27.52 12.12 -2.07
CA ALA A 256 28.37 12.77 -3.06
C ALA A 256 28.05 12.31 -4.49
N GLU A 257 27.23 11.25 -4.67
CA GLU A 257 26.82 10.74 -5.98
C GLU A 257 25.72 11.60 -6.62
N ASP A 258 24.76 12.06 -5.82
CA ASP A 258 23.52 12.69 -6.29
C ASP A 258 22.95 13.80 -5.38
N GLY A 259 23.55 14.04 -4.21
CA GLY A 259 23.08 15.04 -3.25
C GLY A 259 21.93 14.58 -2.36
N GLN A 260 21.57 13.30 -2.37
CA GLN A 260 20.56 12.76 -1.46
C GLN A 260 20.97 12.95 0.01
N LEU A 261 20.03 13.34 0.87
CA LEU A 261 20.18 13.29 2.32
C LEU A 261 20.25 11.83 2.78
N LEU A 262 21.35 11.43 3.43
CA LEU A 262 21.56 10.07 3.93
C LEU A 262 21.41 9.98 5.45
N GLU A 263 21.83 11.02 6.17
CA GLU A 263 21.68 11.12 7.62
C GLU A 263 21.45 12.57 8.02
N ARG A 264 20.60 12.82 9.01
CA ARG A 264 20.42 14.10 9.69
C ARG A 264 20.29 13.85 11.19
N THR A 265 21.07 14.56 11.98
CA THR A 265 21.06 14.44 13.43
C THR A 265 21.05 15.82 14.06
N ASN A 266 19.96 16.19 14.71
CA ASN A 266 19.88 17.30 15.63
C ASN A 266 20.88 17.09 16.76
N LEU A 267 21.81 18.02 16.87
CA LEU A 267 22.84 18.04 17.91
C LEU A 267 22.39 18.82 19.15
N THR A 268 21.16 19.35 19.12
CA THR A 268 20.47 19.94 20.27
C THR A 268 19.62 18.86 20.96
N VAL A 269 19.90 18.58 22.23
CA VAL A 269 19.16 17.61 23.05
C VAL A 269 18.09 18.34 23.85
N SER A 270 16.85 17.84 23.82
CA SER A 270 15.77 18.31 24.70
C SER A 270 15.84 17.65 26.08
N ASP A 271 15.37 18.33 27.13
CA ASP A 271 15.39 17.77 28.49
C ASP A 271 14.39 16.60 28.62
N SER A 272 14.81 15.53 29.31
CA SER A 272 13.88 14.48 29.76
C SER A 272 13.12 14.96 31.01
N TYR A 273 11.84 14.62 31.10
CA TYR A 273 11.01 14.93 32.26
C TYR A 273 10.69 13.67 33.04
N THR A 274 10.51 13.82 34.36
CA THR A 274 10.11 12.74 35.25
C THR A 274 8.65 12.89 35.65
N TYR A 275 7.85 11.85 35.47
CA TYR A 275 6.41 11.83 35.74
C TYR A 275 6.09 10.74 36.78
N ARG A 276 5.31 11.06 37.82
CA ARG A 276 4.71 10.02 38.68
C ARG A 276 3.39 9.56 38.08
N VAL A 277 3.35 8.32 37.60
CA VAL A 277 2.23 7.80 36.79
C VAL A 277 1.93 6.31 37.07
N MET A 278 0.70 5.89 36.79
CA MET A 278 0.24 4.50 36.81
C MET A 278 0.66 3.80 35.52
N ALA A 279 1.93 3.42 35.45
CA ALA A 279 2.56 2.82 34.27
C ALA A 279 3.77 1.97 34.68
N ASN A 280 4.22 1.10 33.77
CA ASN A 280 5.47 0.37 33.92
C ASN A 280 6.66 1.33 34.07
N GLY A 281 7.60 0.97 34.94
CA GLY A 281 8.88 1.66 35.03
C GLY A 281 9.77 1.37 33.80
N ALA A 282 10.99 1.88 33.81
CA ALA A 282 11.96 1.53 32.77
C ALA A 282 12.47 0.08 32.94
N PRO A 283 12.67 -0.68 31.84
CA PRO A 283 12.19 -0.42 30.47
C PRO A 283 10.71 -0.83 30.33
N GLY A 284 9.95 -0.15 29.48
CA GLY A 284 8.55 -0.50 29.18
C GLY A 284 7.67 0.73 29.00
N PHE A 285 7.48 1.50 30.08
CA PHE A 285 6.68 2.74 30.04
C PHE A 285 5.21 2.57 29.62
N GLU A 286 4.69 1.34 29.52
CA GLU A 286 3.30 1.09 29.16
C GLU A 286 2.37 1.53 30.31
N PRO A 287 1.30 2.32 30.04
CA PRO A 287 0.28 2.60 31.02
C PRO A 287 -0.37 1.30 31.50
N TRP A 288 -0.60 1.20 32.81
CA TRP A 288 -1.45 0.14 33.34
C TRP A 288 -2.92 0.39 32.98
N ASP A 289 -3.80 -0.58 33.17
CA ASP A 289 -5.25 -0.40 33.03
C ASP A 289 -5.79 0.74 33.89
N GLY A 290 -5.18 0.92 35.06
CA GLY A 290 -5.53 1.94 36.03
C GLY A 290 -4.71 1.80 37.30
N PRO A 291 -5.16 2.40 38.43
CA PRO A 291 -4.38 2.45 39.66
C PRO A 291 -4.15 1.10 40.35
N GLN A 292 -4.88 0.07 39.97
CA GLN A 292 -4.69 -1.31 40.42
C GLN A 292 -3.55 -2.05 39.71
N GLY A 293 -2.94 -1.47 38.67
CA GLY A 293 -2.04 -2.20 37.78
C GLY A 293 -2.80 -3.17 36.86
N ASN A 294 -2.09 -4.15 36.31
CA ASN A 294 -2.66 -5.08 35.31
C ASN A 294 -3.05 -6.45 35.91
N GLY A 295 -2.86 -6.67 37.23
CA GLY A 295 -3.10 -7.97 37.86
C GLY A 295 -4.55 -8.48 37.83
N GLY A 296 -5.51 -7.61 37.52
CA GLY A 296 -6.92 -7.96 37.34
C GLY A 296 -7.33 -8.27 35.90
N THR A 297 -6.42 -8.14 34.93
CA THR A 297 -6.71 -8.24 33.49
C THR A 297 -5.70 -9.18 32.82
N PRO A 298 -6.15 -10.26 32.15
CA PRO A 298 -7.51 -10.78 32.19
C PRO A 298 -7.93 -11.20 33.61
N HIS A 299 -9.26 -11.24 33.86
CA HIS A 299 -9.82 -11.64 35.14
C HIS A 299 -9.24 -12.97 35.64
N PRO A 300 -8.64 -13.03 36.86
CA PRO A 300 -7.85 -14.19 37.29
C PRO A 300 -8.59 -15.53 37.32
N THR A 301 -9.88 -15.51 37.64
CA THR A 301 -10.71 -16.74 37.70
C THR A 301 -11.61 -16.91 36.47
N GLY A 302 -11.71 -15.89 35.60
CA GLY A 302 -12.68 -15.85 34.51
C GLY A 302 -14.15 -16.00 34.95
N MET A 303 -14.52 -15.64 36.18
CA MET A 303 -15.88 -15.71 36.73
C MET A 303 -16.24 -14.40 37.48
N PRO A 304 -17.51 -13.93 37.47
CA PRO A 304 -17.93 -12.78 38.26
C PRO A 304 -18.07 -13.18 39.74
N ASP A 305 -16.96 -13.18 40.46
CA ASP A 305 -16.85 -13.63 41.85
C ASP A 305 -16.54 -12.49 42.85
N GLY A 306 -16.68 -11.24 42.40
CA GLY A 306 -16.38 -10.05 43.19
C GLY A 306 -14.89 -9.82 43.46
N PHE A 307 -13.99 -10.39 42.65
CA PHE A 307 -12.55 -10.14 42.75
C PHE A 307 -12.21 -8.64 42.73
N GLN A 308 -11.23 -8.24 43.53
CA GLN A 308 -10.75 -6.86 43.65
C GLN A 308 -9.23 -6.84 43.71
N GLU A 309 -8.60 -6.22 42.70
CA GLU A 309 -7.16 -6.00 42.72
C GLU A 309 -6.80 -4.80 43.63
N PRO A 310 -5.81 -4.94 44.53
CA PRO A 310 -5.31 -3.83 45.34
C PRO A 310 -4.68 -2.71 44.49
N PHE A 311 -4.78 -1.47 44.97
CA PHE A 311 -4.05 -0.37 44.33
C PHE A 311 -2.54 -0.53 44.44
N GLN A 312 -1.85 -0.23 43.34
CA GLN A 312 -0.41 -0.25 43.24
C GLN A 312 0.17 1.16 43.39
N SER A 313 1.44 1.24 43.80
CA SER A 313 2.13 2.52 43.89
C SER A 313 2.57 2.98 42.49
N PRO A 314 2.26 4.21 42.07
CA PRO A 314 2.67 4.71 40.75
C PRO A 314 4.20 4.82 40.64
N ALA A 315 4.72 4.56 39.44
CA ALA A 315 6.13 4.63 39.11
C ALA A 315 6.58 6.09 38.88
N LEU A 316 7.87 6.36 39.08
CA LEU A 316 8.51 7.56 38.54
C LEU A 316 9.17 7.20 37.21
N VAL A 317 8.68 7.79 36.14
CA VAL A 317 9.13 7.50 34.78
C VAL A 317 9.84 8.72 34.21
N THR A 318 11.10 8.56 33.78
CA THR A 318 11.88 9.64 33.16
C THR A 318 12.05 9.39 31.67
N LEU A 319 11.47 10.25 30.84
CA LEU A 319 11.54 10.17 29.39
C LEU A 319 11.36 11.54 28.73
N GLN A 320 11.88 11.65 27.50
CA GLN A 320 11.60 12.76 26.60
C GLN A 320 10.33 12.48 25.77
N ASN A 321 10.24 11.23 25.30
CA ASN A 321 9.24 10.64 24.43
C ASN A 321 9.36 9.10 24.53
N LEU A 322 8.38 8.34 24.07
CA LEU A 322 8.60 6.91 23.83
C LEU A 322 9.47 6.72 22.60
N PRO A 323 10.27 5.66 22.49
CA PRO A 323 10.97 5.37 21.25
C PRO A 323 9.97 5.18 20.08
N PHE A 324 9.94 6.13 19.15
CA PHE A 324 9.21 6.05 17.87
C PHE A 324 10.09 6.66 16.76
N SER A 325 9.73 6.54 15.48
CA SER A 325 10.60 6.91 14.36
C SER A 325 11.14 8.34 14.38
N MET A 326 10.40 9.29 14.96
CA MET A 326 10.80 10.71 14.96
C MET A 326 11.45 11.19 16.26
N ASN A 327 11.11 10.55 17.38
CA ASN A 327 11.60 10.90 18.72
C ASN A 327 11.37 12.36 19.14
N ASP A 328 10.25 12.96 18.75
CA ASP A 328 9.93 14.33 19.12
C ASP A 328 9.58 14.43 20.61
N PRO A 329 10.06 15.45 21.33
CA PRO A 329 9.83 15.57 22.76
C PRO A 329 8.38 15.92 23.08
N TRP A 330 7.81 15.27 24.12
CA TRP A 330 6.48 15.61 24.62
C TRP A 330 6.41 17.04 25.15
N LEU A 331 7.49 17.50 25.79
CA LEU A 331 7.61 18.85 26.36
C LEU A 331 8.86 19.56 25.84
N PRO A 332 8.76 20.86 25.53
CA PRO A 332 9.95 21.64 25.16
C PRO A 332 10.96 21.71 26.33
N PRO A 333 12.23 22.02 26.06
CA PRO A 333 13.22 22.24 27.11
C PRO A 333 12.76 23.31 28.12
N ALA A 334 13.02 23.08 29.41
CA ALA A 334 12.63 23.96 30.51
C ALA A 334 11.12 24.28 30.66
N ALA A 335 10.24 23.47 30.07
CA ALA A 335 8.81 23.49 30.34
C ALA A 335 8.51 23.40 31.85
N THR A 336 7.53 24.18 32.28
CA THR A 336 7.11 24.24 33.68
C THR A 336 5.70 23.71 33.91
N GLU A 337 4.98 23.37 32.84
CA GLU A 337 3.57 22.94 32.85
C GLU A 337 3.33 21.84 31.82
N THR A 338 2.22 21.12 31.94
CA THR A 338 1.75 20.07 31.02
C THR A 338 1.17 20.62 29.69
N VAL A 339 1.99 21.40 28.98
CA VAL A 339 1.72 21.91 27.63
C VAL A 339 2.79 21.41 26.67
N GLY A 340 2.42 20.42 25.88
CA GLY A 340 3.29 19.77 24.91
C GLY A 340 2.90 20.06 23.47
N ASN A 341 3.64 19.43 22.54
CA ASN A 341 3.29 19.48 21.13
C ASN A 341 1.99 18.71 20.86
N ASN A 342 1.84 17.54 21.47
CA ASN A 342 0.74 16.61 21.19
C ASN A 342 -0.49 16.92 22.04
N VAL A 343 -0.27 17.34 23.30
CA VAL A 343 -1.31 17.44 24.34
C VAL A 343 -1.16 18.71 25.18
N ASP A 344 -2.29 19.33 25.52
CA ASP A 344 -2.46 20.37 26.54
C ASP A 344 -3.44 19.84 27.59
N ALA A 345 -2.91 19.44 28.75
CA ALA A 345 -3.69 18.80 29.80
C ALA A 345 -3.89 19.74 30.99
N TYR A 346 -5.14 19.88 31.46
CA TYR A 346 -5.53 20.78 32.53
C TYR A 346 -6.81 20.32 33.24
N ILE A 347 -7.08 20.86 34.43
CA ILE A 347 -8.39 20.75 35.08
C ILE A 347 -9.38 21.69 34.40
N ASP A 348 -10.57 21.20 34.07
CA ASP A 348 -11.69 22.02 33.54
C ASP A 348 -12.92 21.92 34.45
N ARG A 349 -12.76 22.35 35.70
CA ARG A 349 -13.82 22.18 36.70
C ARG A 349 -14.81 23.33 36.70
N PHE A 350 -14.37 24.51 36.26
CA PHE A 350 -15.09 25.76 36.43
C PHE A 350 -14.94 26.60 35.17
N GLY A 351 -16.02 27.20 34.69
CA GLY A 351 -16.03 27.80 33.35
C GLY A 351 -16.74 26.85 32.38
N GLY A 352 -17.06 27.33 31.18
CA GLY A 352 -17.48 26.42 30.12
C GLY A 352 -16.26 25.78 29.47
N ASP A 353 -16.48 24.89 28.51
CA ASP A 353 -15.43 24.08 27.89
C ASP A 353 -14.17 24.87 27.48
N GLY A 354 -13.01 24.29 27.78
CA GLY A 354 -11.71 24.78 27.36
C GLY A 354 -10.96 25.55 28.45
N TYR A 355 -9.62 25.50 28.38
CA TYR A 355 -8.74 26.09 29.39
C TYR A 355 -9.04 27.56 29.68
N SER A 356 -9.55 27.82 30.89
CA SER A 356 -9.92 29.16 31.36
C SER A 356 -9.19 29.48 32.67
N PRO A 357 -7.93 29.94 32.65
CA PRO A 357 -7.13 30.12 33.87
C PRO A 357 -7.74 31.11 34.90
N GLY A 358 -8.67 31.96 34.47
CA GLY A 358 -9.39 32.89 35.35
C GLY A 358 -10.60 32.33 36.09
N SER A 359 -11.11 31.14 35.71
CA SER A 359 -12.26 30.49 36.35
C SER A 359 -11.87 29.50 37.45
N GLY A 360 -10.59 29.12 37.52
CA GLY A 360 -10.09 28.11 38.46
C GLY A 360 -9.42 26.92 37.77
N ASP A 361 -9.37 26.90 36.45
CA ASP A 361 -8.62 25.93 35.67
C ASP A 361 -7.12 26.17 35.79
N PHE A 362 -6.37 25.08 35.78
CA PHE A 362 -4.91 25.12 35.82
C PHE A 362 -4.32 23.85 35.21
N ARG A 363 -3.07 23.98 34.77
CA ARG A 363 -2.23 22.87 34.33
C ARG A 363 -1.38 22.37 35.48
N ALA A 364 -0.93 21.12 35.43
CA ALA A 364 0.00 20.64 36.43
C ALA A 364 1.33 21.40 36.25
N ALA A 365 1.77 22.09 37.29
CA ALA A 365 3.09 22.71 37.32
C ALA A 365 4.16 21.67 37.68
N VAL A 366 5.42 21.92 37.34
CA VAL A 366 6.53 21.10 37.83
C VAL A 366 6.63 21.17 39.36
N SER A 367 6.71 20.01 40.00
CA SER A 367 6.95 19.86 41.45
C SER A 367 8.40 20.20 41.86
N SER A 368 9.35 19.99 40.94
CA SER A 368 10.74 20.43 40.96
C SER A 368 11.25 20.50 39.51
N PRO A 369 12.41 21.13 39.21
CA PRO A 369 12.89 21.25 37.82
C PRO A 369 12.84 19.91 37.08
N GLY A 370 12.15 19.90 35.93
CA GLY A 370 11.97 18.70 35.09
C GLY A 370 11.13 17.57 35.69
N THR A 371 10.33 17.81 36.74
CA THR A 371 9.64 16.73 37.48
C THR A 371 8.18 17.06 37.83
N PHE A 372 7.27 16.16 37.48
CA PHE A 372 5.85 16.12 37.88
C PHE A 372 5.62 14.95 38.86
N ASP A 373 6.03 15.12 40.11
CA ASP A 373 5.92 14.11 41.17
C ASP A 373 4.73 14.43 42.09
N TYR A 374 3.54 13.96 41.68
CA TYR A 374 2.29 14.12 42.43
C TYR A 374 1.71 12.75 42.79
N THR A 375 1.57 12.46 44.08
CA THR A 375 1.01 11.20 44.57
C THR A 375 -0.51 11.30 44.69
N TYR A 376 -1.23 10.39 44.04
CA TYR A 376 -2.68 10.23 44.19
C TYR A 376 -3.02 9.38 45.42
N ASP A 377 -3.89 9.88 46.29
CA ASP A 377 -4.40 9.18 47.48
C ASP A 377 -5.83 8.67 47.23
N PHE A 378 -5.97 7.35 47.08
CA PHE A 378 -7.25 6.69 46.82
C PHE A 378 -8.24 6.72 47.99
N GLY A 379 -7.80 7.15 49.19
CA GLY A 379 -8.67 7.37 50.34
C GLY A 379 -9.38 8.73 50.33
N LEU A 380 -9.00 9.64 49.42
CA LEU A 380 -9.57 10.97 49.28
C LEU A 380 -10.46 11.07 48.03
N ALA A 381 -11.44 11.98 48.08
CA ALA A 381 -12.21 12.32 46.90
C ALA A 381 -11.30 12.90 45.78
N PRO A 382 -11.63 12.73 44.50
CA PRO A 382 -10.85 13.23 43.36
C PRO A 382 -10.53 14.71 43.46
N THR A 383 -11.48 15.47 44.00
CA THR A 383 -11.39 16.92 44.08
C THR A 383 -10.97 17.44 45.46
N ALA A 384 -10.40 16.57 46.31
CA ALA A 384 -10.12 16.92 47.71
C ALA A 384 -9.05 18.01 47.87
N ASN A 385 -8.07 18.05 46.98
CA ASN A 385 -6.99 19.04 46.98
C ASN A 385 -6.29 19.11 45.60
N THR A 386 -5.44 20.11 45.43
CA THR A 386 -4.67 20.33 44.19
C THR A 386 -3.66 19.22 43.89
N THR A 387 -3.20 18.45 44.88
CA THR A 387 -2.29 17.31 44.63
C THR A 387 -3.00 16.17 43.89
N GLN A 388 -4.24 15.84 44.26
CA GLN A 388 -5.07 14.88 43.51
C GLN A 388 -5.25 15.33 42.07
N GLN A 389 -5.55 16.61 41.88
CA GLN A 389 -5.78 17.22 40.57
C GLN A 389 -4.52 17.23 39.70
N ASN A 390 -3.37 17.62 40.25
CA ASN A 390 -2.10 17.59 39.51
C ASN A 390 -1.70 16.16 39.13
N ALA A 391 -1.96 15.17 39.99
CA ALA A 391 -1.73 13.76 39.67
C ALA A 391 -2.62 13.29 38.52
N ALA A 392 -3.91 13.66 38.52
CA ALA A 392 -4.84 13.36 37.43
C ALA A 392 -4.40 14.01 36.09
N ILE A 393 -4.04 15.31 36.11
CA ILE A 393 -3.52 16.01 34.92
C ILE A 393 -2.25 15.33 34.39
N THR A 394 -1.32 14.98 35.29
CA THR A 394 -0.05 14.34 34.91
C THR A 394 -0.30 12.97 34.27
N GLN A 395 -1.24 12.19 34.82
CA GLN A 395 -1.62 10.88 34.27
C GLN A 395 -2.25 11.01 32.87
N LEU A 396 -3.21 11.92 32.68
CA LEU A 396 -3.86 12.10 31.38
C LEU A 396 -2.88 12.60 30.32
N PHE A 397 -2.01 13.55 30.68
CA PHE A 397 -0.92 14.01 29.81
C PHE A 397 -0.05 12.83 29.36
N TYR A 398 0.33 11.96 30.30
CA TYR A 398 1.18 10.80 30.01
C TYR A 398 0.50 9.81 29.05
N VAL A 399 -0.75 9.41 29.32
CA VAL A 399 -1.48 8.43 28.49
C VAL A 399 -1.69 8.94 27.07
N CYS A 400 -2.11 10.19 26.91
CA CYS A 400 -2.36 10.76 25.58
C CYS A 400 -1.07 10.90 24.75
N ASN A 401 0.06 11.28 25.37
CA ASN A 401 1.35 11.30 24.68
C ASN A 401 1.89 9.89 24.42
N TYR A 402 1.65 8.93 25.32
CA TYR A 402 2.02 7.53 25.10
C TYR A 402 1.33 6.99 23.84
N LEU A 403 0.00 7.13 23.74
CA LEU A 403 -0.78 6.64 22.61
C LEU A 403 -0.44 7.36 21.30
N HIS A 404 -0.11 8.66 21.38
CA HIS A 404 0.42 9.40 20.23
C HIS A 404 1.66 8.72 19.65
N ASP A 405 2.67 8.46 20.48
CA ASP A 405 3.93 7.86 20.03
C ASP A 405 3.75 6.39 19.60
N ASP A 406 2.96 5.62 20.34
CA ASP A 406 2.71 4.18 20.12
C ASP A 406 2.05 3.91 18.76
N TYR A 407 1.12 4.77 18.31
CA TYR A 407 0.44 4.63 17.02
C TYR A 407 1.08 5.41 15.86
N TYR A 408 2.11 6.22 16.12
CA TYR A 408 2.74 7.05 15.09
C TYR A 408 3.31 6.19 13.96
N ASP A 409 4.09 5.17 14.30
CA ASP A 409 4.77 4.28 13.34
C ASP A 409 3.83 3.26 12.70
N ALA A 410 2.66 3.00 13.31
CA ALA A 410 1.56 2.30 12.66
C ALA A 410 0.91 3.13 11.54
N GLY A 411 1.25 4.42 11.43
CA GLY A 411 0.88 5.33 10.35
C GLY A 411 -0.10 6.42 10.76
N PHE A 412 -0.43 6.58 12.04
CA PHE A 412 -1.22 7.71 12.52
C PHE A 412 -0.31 8.92 12.80
N ASN A 413 0.23 9.45 11.71
CA ASN A 413 1.17 10.57 11.68
C ASN A 413 0.48 11.86 11.22
N GLU A 414 1.25 12.92 10.97
CA GLU A 414 0.72 14.25 10.61
C GLU A 414 -0.09 14.23 9.32
N ALA A 415 0.40 13.55 8.27
CA ALA A 415 -0.34 13.43 7.02
C ALA A 415 -1.67 12.68 7.19
N ALA A 416 -1.78 11.83 8.21
CA ALA A 416 -3.01 11.13 8.59
C ALA A 416 -3.87 11.93 9.59
N GLY A 417 -3.49 13.17 9.89
CA GLY A 417 -4.20 14.06 10.80
C GLY A 417 -4.09 13.63 12.26
N ASN A 418 -2.89 13.30 12.74
CA ASN A 418 -2.65 13.24 14.18
C ASN A 418 -2.70 14.66 14.80
N ALA A 419 -2.65 14.78 16.14
CA ALA A 419 -2.91 16.01 16.86
C ALA A 419 -1.58 16.56 17.37
N GLN A 420 -1.13 17.66 16.78
CA GLN A 420 0.14 18.30 17.05
C GLN A 420 0.02 19.83 16.90
N ALA A 421 0.63 20.57 17.84
CA ALA A 421 0.73 22.01 17.72
C ALA A 421 1.62 22.41 16.53
N ASP A 422 2.67 21.63 16.28
CA ASP A 422 3.60 21.75 15.16
C ASP A 422 3.80 20.36 14.51
N ASN A 423 3.59 20.29 13.18
CA ASN A 423 3.76 19.10 12.37
C ASN A 423 5.19 18.95 11.81
N PHE A 424 6.09 19.90 12.10
CA PHE A 424 7.48 19.92 11.65
C PHE A 424 7.63 19.81 10.12
N GLY A 425 6.63 20.30 9.38
CA GLY A 425 6.58 20.19 7.91
C GLY A 425 6.31 18.79 7.36
N ARG A 426 5.86 17.83 8.18
CA ARG A 426 5.64 16.42 7.79
C ARG A 426 4.28 16.12 7.11
N GLY A 427 3.50 17.15 6.81
CA GLY A 427 2.15 17.04 6.23
C GLY A 427 1.05 17.37 7.22
N GLY A 428 -0.22 17.17 6.83
CA GLY A 428 -1.38 17.52 7.66
C GLY A 428 -1.54 19.02 7.91
N ASN A 429 -2.50 19.37 8.76
CA ASN A 429 -2.73 20.71 9.27
C ASN A 429 -2.36 20.76 10.76
N ASP A 430 -1.36 21.58 11.10
CA ASP A 430 -0.88 21.75 12.48
C ASP A 430 -1.82 22.57 13.37
N SER A 431 -1.32 23.04 14.52
CA SER A 431 -2.04 23.90 15.48
C SER A 431 -3.21 23.22 16.18
N ASP A 432 -3.17 21.88 16.26
CA ASP A 432 -4.31 21.07 16.63
C ASP A 432 -4.05 20.09 17.79
N SER A 433 -3.08 20.41 18.67
CA SER A 433 -2.80 19.65 19.89
C SER A 433 -4.06 19.38 20.72
N MET A 434 -4.15 18.17 21.28
CA MET A 434 -5.34 17.72 22.00
C MET A 434 -5.56 18.52 23.28
N ARG A 435 -6.80 18.98 23.51
CA ARG A 435 -7.26 19.50 24.78
C ARG A 435 -7.71 18.35 25.66
N SER A 436 -7.00 18.11 26.75
CA SER A 436 -7.26 17.00 27.67
C SER A 436 -7.76 17.54 29.01
N GLU A 437 -9.08 17.51 29.18
CA GLU A 437 -9.82 18.15 30.28
C GLU A 437 -10.05 17.14 31.41
N CYS A 438 -9.36 17.34 32.52
CA CYS A 438 -9.40 16.49 33.71
C CYS A 438 -10.51 16.95 34.66
N GLN A 439 -11.19 15.97 35.29
CA GLN A 439 -12.24 16.22 36.29
C GLN A 439 -13.25 17.29 35.85
N ASP A 440 -13.66 17.21 34.60
CA ASP A 440 -14.47 18.24 33.96
C ASP A 440 -15.82 18.40 34.70
N GLY A 441 -16.19 19.65 34.96
CA GLY A 441 -17.34 20.01 35.80
C GLY A 441 -18.70 19.91 35.11
N THR A 442 -18.74 19.67 33.80
CA THR A 442 -19.96 19.65 32.98
C THR A 442 -20.70 18.31 33.03
N GLY A 443 -20.02 17.23 33.48
CA GLY A 443 -20.56 15.88 33.53
C GLY A 443 -20.09 15.05 34.73
N THR A 444 -20.68 13.87 34.90
CA THR A 444 -20.26 12.84 35.86
C THR A 444 -20.59 11.45 35.31
N ASN A 445 -19.92 10.40 35.80
CA ASN A 445 -20.16 9.00 35.43
C ASN A 445 -20.05 8.73 33.92
N ASN A 446 -19.16 9.45 33.24
CA ASN A 446 -18.95 9.33 31.81
C ASN A 446 -17.57 9.90 31.42
N ALA A 447 -17.25 9.88 30.13
CA ALA A 447 -16.27 10.74 29.49
C ALA A 447 -16.77 11.04 28.06
N ASN A 448 -16.09 11.91 27.31
CA ASN A 448 -16.36 12.07 25.87
C ASN A 448 -15.17 12.67 25.11
N MET A 449 -15.19 12.48 23.79
CA MET A 449 -14.25 13.06 22.85
C MET A 449 -14.96 13.83 21.73
N SER A 450 -14.54 15.07 21.52
CA SER A 450 -14.92 15.90 20.38
C SER A 450 -13.78 15.98 19.39
N THR A 451 -13.95 15.41 18.20
CA THR A 451 -12.92 15.34 17.15
C THR A 451 -13.29 16.20 15.95
N PRO A 452 -12.90 17.48 15.90
CA PRO A 452 -13.03 18.26 14.68
C PRO A 452 -12.03 17.77 13.63
N SER A 453 -12.20 18.24 12.39
CA SER A 453 -11.26 17.96 11.30
C SER A 453 -9.84 18.44 11.62
N ASP A 454 -8.87 17.84 10.93
CA ASP A 454 -7.45 18.14 11.04
C ASP A 454 -7.15 19.66 10.98
N GLY A 455 -6.25 20.14 11.85
CA GLY A 455 -5.97 21.58 12.04
C GLY A 455 -6.86 22.28 13.08
N ALA A 456 -7.84 21.58 13.65
CA ALA A 456 -8.60 22.02 14.81
C ALA A 456 -8.41 21.06 15.98
N ARG A 457 -8.23 21.62 17.18
CA ARG A 457 -7.87 20.88 18.39
C ARG A 457 -8.99 19.92 18.82
N PRO A 458 -8.76 18.60 18.92
CA PRO A 458 -9.69 17.68 19.54
C PRO A 458 -9.78 17.95 21.04
N ARG A 459 -10.90 17.60 21.65
CA ARG A 459 -11.18 17.84 23.07
C ARG A 459 -11.71 16.59 23.75
N MET A 460 -10.92 16.07 24.69
CA MET A 460 -11.26 14.97 25.57
C MET A 460 -11.72 15.51 26.92
N GLN A 461 -12.90 15.10 27.39
CA GLN A 461 -13.48 15.50 28.67
C GLN A 461 -13.60 14.28 29.58
N MET A 462 -12.81 14.25 30.65
CA MET A 462 -12.80 13.17 31.64
C MET A 462 -13.61 13.58 32.87
N PHE A 463 -14.59 12.78 33.29
CA PHE A 463 -15.44 13.12 34.42
C PHE A 463 -15.17 12.30 35.69
N VAL A 464 -15.67 12.83 36.81
CA VAL A 464 -15.73 12.11 38.09
C VAL A 464 -16.91 11.13 38.09
N PHE A 465 -16.67 9.91 38.57
CA PHE A 465 -17.67 8.86 38.77
C PHE A 465 -18.20 8.92 40.20
N THR A 466 -19.48 9.28 40.33
CA THR A 466 -20.18 9.54 41.59
C THR A 466 -21.01 8.35 42.03
N GLY A 467 -21.09 8.12 43.35
CA GLY A 467 -21.85 7.00 43.93
C GLY A 467 -21.00 5.96 44.66
N PRO A 468 -19.74 5.72 44.28
CA PRO A 468 -18.73 5.16 45.18
C PRO A 468 -18.43 6.14 46.33
N THR A 469 -17.88 5.68 47.46
CA THR A 469 -17.43 6.58 48.54
C THR A 469 -16.01 6.20 48.99
N PRO A 470 -15.00 7.05 48.74
CA PRO A 470 -15.07 8.30 47.95
C PRO A 470 -15.45 8.06 46.47
N ASP A 471 -15.89 9.12 45.78
CA ASP A 471 -16.07 9.11 44.32
C ASP A 471 -14.77 8.69 43.62
N ARG A 472 -14.86 8.18 42.39
CA ARG A 472 -13.69 7.78 41.60
C ARG A 472 -13.42 8.77 40.48
N ASP A 473 -12.15 8.98 40.18
CA ASP A 473 -11.73 9.87 39.10
C ASP A 473 -11.57 9.07 37.80
N GLY A 474 -12.40 9.32 36.80
CA GLY A 474 -12.29 8.66 35.50
C GLY A 474 -10.97 8.99 34.80
N THR A 475 -10.33 10.11 35.13
CA THR A 475 -9.07 10.57 34.54
C THR A 475 -7.88 9.62 34.79
N ILE A 476 -7.92 8.84 35.89
CA ILE A 476 -6.85 7.90 36.24
C ILE A 476 -7.24 6.45 35.93
N ASP A 477 -8.42 6.21 35.35
CA ASP A 477 -8.76 4.95 34.70
C ASP A 477 -8.22 5.02 33.26
N ASN A 478 -7.02 4.50 33.05
CA ASN A 478 -6.35 4.64 31.76
C ASN A 478 -7.15 3.93 30.66
N GLY A 479 -7.93 2.90 30.98
CA GLY A 479 -8.87 2.27 30.03
C GLY A 479 -9.90 3.25 29.48
N ILE A 480 -10.43 4.17 30.31
CA ILE A 480 -11.34 5.23 29.85
C ILE A 480 -10.58 6.27 29.01
N SER A 481 -9.39 6.70 29.45
CA SER A 481 -8.58 7.64 28.66
C SER A 481 -8.20 7.09 27.28
N GLY A 482 -7.82 5.81 27.21
CA GLY A 482 -7.55 5.11 25.96
C GLY A 482 -8.79 4.99 25.08
N HIS A 483 -9.96 4.73 25.68
CA HIS A 483 -11.23 4.71 24.96
C HIS A 483 -11.53 6.04 24.28
N GLU A 484 -11.45 7.15 25.01
CA GLU A 484 -11.69 8.48 24.46
C GLU A 484 -10.65 8.86 23.38
N TRP A 485 -9.39 8.44 23.54
CA TRP A 485 -8.37 8.61 22.52
C TRP A 485 -8.71 7.83 21.25
N GLY A 486 -9.30 6.63 21.40
CA GLY A 486 -9.78 5.80 20.28
C GLY A 486 -10.87 6.47 19.44
N HIS A 487 -11.76 7.27 20.03
CA HIS A 487 -12.69 8.11 19.25
C HIS A 487 -11.97 9.13 18.38
N TYR A 488 -10.91 9.75 18.90
CA TYR A 488 -10.10 10.70 18.14
C TYR A 488 -9.36 10.03 17.00
N TRP A 489 -8.70 8.91 17.27
CA TRP A 489 -8.04 8.08 16.28
C TRP A 489 -9.00 7.66 15.16
N HIS A 490 -10.16 7.13 15.52
CA HIS A 490 -11.19 6.72 14.55
C HIS A 490 -11.71 7.89 13.71
N HIS A 491 -12.12 9.00 14.34
CA HIS A 491 -12.74 10.13 13.62
C HIS A 491 -11.75 10.95 12.78
N ARG A 492 -10.44 10.90 13.06
CA ARG A 492 -9.42 11.50 12.19
C ARG A 492 -9.17 10.67 10.94
N LEU A 493 -9.16 9.34 11.08
CA LEU A 493 -8.87 8.43 9.98
C LEU A 493 -10.09 8.10 9.11
N VAL A 494 -11.30 8.14 9.68
CA VAL A 494 -12.55 7.83 8.98
C VAL A 494 -13.47 9.04 8.95
N PRO A 495 -13.90 9.50 7.76
CA PRO A 495 -14.90 10.55 7.66
C PRO A 495 -16.26 10.07 8.20
N VAL A 496 -16.60 10.49 9.42
CA VAL A 496 -17.89 10.21 10.05
C VAL A 496 -18.86 11.38 9.87
N ALA A 497 -20.10 11.08 9.48
CA ALA A 497 -21.21 12.03 9.35
C ALA A 497 -22.35 11.74 10.34
N GLY A 498 -22.02 11.08 11.47
CA GLY A 498 -22.94 10.88 12.59
C GLY A 498 -24.06 9.86 12.35
N ASN A 499 -23.89 8.90 11.42
CA ASN A 499 -24.84 7.78 11.32
C ASN A 499 -24.69 6.82 12.52
N ARG A 500 -25.72 6.00 12.78
CA ARG A 500 -25.77 5.13 13.96
C ARG A 500 -24.69 4.06 13.96
N GLN A 501 -24.37 3.51 12.79
CA GLN A 501 -23.36 2.46 12.64
C GLN A 501 -21.95 2.97 12.94
N SER A 502 -21.56 4.12 12.39
CA SER A 502 -20.23 4.69 12.67
C SER A 502 -20.10 5.13 14.12
N GLY A 503 -21.18 5.68 14.71
CA GLY A 503 -21.20 5.98 16.14
C GLY A 503 -20.96 4.72 16.98
N ALA A 504 -21.67 3.63 16.69
CA ALA A 504 -21.49 2.36 17.38
C ALA A 504 -20.09 1.76 17.19
N MET A 505 -19.56 1.74 15.96
CA MET A 505 -18.19 1.28 15.72
C MET A 505 -17.16 2.19 16.38
N SER A 506 -17.43 3.49 16.54
CA SER A 506 -16.56 4.41 17.29
C SER A 506 -16.43 4.01 18.76
N GLU A 507 -17.53 3.64 19.41
CA GLU A 507 -17.51 3.06 20.77
C GLU A 507 -16.67 1.78 20.81
N GLY A 508 -16.84 0.92 19.80
CA GLY A 508 -16.05 -0.30 19.67
C GLY A 508 -14.56 -0.03 19.48
N TRP A 509 -14.19 0.95 18.67
CA TRP A 509 -12.80 1.35 18.45
C TRP A 509 -12.15 1.92 19.71
N GLY A 510 -12.90 2.69 20.50
CA GLY A 510 -12.43 3.11 21.82
C GLY A 510 -12.04 1.92 22.70
N ASP A 511 -12.92 0.92 22.80
CA ASP A 511 -12.62 -0.28 23.61
C ASP A 511 -11.46 -1.11 23.03
N VAL A 512 -11.29 -1.16 21.70
CA VAL A 512 -10.12 -1.81 21.09
C VAL A 512 -8.81 -1.16 21.56
N ILE A 513 -8.72 0.18 21.58
CA ILE A 513 -7.53 0.87 22.09
C ILE A 513 -7.29 0.54 23.57
N ALA A 514 -8.34 0.55 24.38
CA ALA A 514 -8.25 0.20 25.80
C ALA A 514 -7.71 -1.24 26.01
N LEU A 515 -8.20 -2.21 25.23
CA LEU A 515 -7.76 -3.61 25.33
C LEU A 515 -6.33 -3.84 24.82
N ILE A 516 -5.94 -3.21 23.71
CA ILE A 516 -4.57 -3.34 23.16
C ILE A 516 -3.53 -2.70 24.09
N MET A 517 -3.92 -1.64 24.81
CA MET A 517 -3.09 -1.04 25.84
C MET A 517 -2.96 -1.96 27.08
N ALA A 518 -4.04 -2.67 27.44
CA ALA A 518 -4.11 -3.51 28.63
C ALA A 518 -3.40 -4.87 28.52
N VAL A 519 -3.45 -5.50 27.33
CA VAL A 519 -2.96 -6.89 27.14
C VAL A 519 -1.43 -6.99 27.19
N GLU A 520 -0.92 -8.00 27.91
CA GLU A 520 0.51 -8.23 28.10
C GLU A 520 0.97 -9.62 27.60
N GLU A 521 2.29 -9.76 27.41
CA GLU A 521 2.90 -11.05 27.09
C GLU A 521 2.65 -12.08 28.20
N GLY A 522 2.10 -13.24 27.84
CA GLY A 522 1.82 -14.34 28.77
C GLY A 522 0.40 -14.36 29.35
N ASP A 523 -0.43 -13.38 29.00
CA ASP A 523 -1.84 -13.36 29.36
C ASP A 523 -2.61 -14.57 28.83
N ASN A 524 -3.65 -14.96 29.57
CA ASN A 524 -4.65 -15.89 29.05
C ASN A 524 -5.58 -15.14 28.09
N LEU A 525 -5.25 -15.17 26.78
CA LEU A 525 -6.01 -14.49 25.73
C LEU A 525 -7.49 -14.94 25.64
N ALA A 526 -7.83 -16.13 26.15
CA ALA A 526 -9.22 -16.63 26.28
C ALA A 526 -9.91 -16.24 27.62
N GLY A 527 -9.27 -15.35 28.38
CA GLY A 527 -9.76 -14.79 29.63
C GLY A 527 -10.92 -13.82 29.46
N ALA A 528 -11.30 -13.16 30.55
CA ALA A 528 -12.32 -12.11 30.54
C ALA A 528 -11.61 -10.75 30.71
N TYR A 529 -11.79 -9.87 29.74
CA TYR A 529 -11.21 -8.53 29.75
C TYR A 529 -12.31 -7.49 29.95
N ALA A 530 -12.03 -6.50 30.80
CA ALA A 530 -12.99 -5.46 31.19
C ALA A 530 -12.48 -4.07 30.77
N SER A 531 -13.41 -3.20 30.38
CA SER A 531 -13.13 -1.76 30.12
C SER A 531 -13.73 -0.92 31.25
N GLY A 532 -12.95 0.02 31.80
CA GLY A 532 -13.37 0.91 32.90
C GLY A 532 -13.50 0.22 34.26
N ALA A 533 -12.67 -0.79 34.53
CA ALA A 533 -12.75 -1.59 35.75
C ALA A 533 -12.54 -0.76 37.03
N TYR A 534 -11.69 0.27 37.01
CA TYR A 534 -11.49 1.11 38.19
C TYR A 534 -12.71 2.00 38.44
N ALA A 535 -13.14 2.79 37.47
CA ALA A 535 -14.18 3.79 37.67
C ALA A 535 -15.54 3.19 38.03
N THR A 536 -15.82 1.97 37.57
CA THR A 536 -17.13 1.32 37.73
C THR A 536 -17.34 0.62 39.08
N ARG A 537 -16.30 0.36 39.88
CA ARG A 537 -16.53 -0.28 41.19
C ARG A 537 -17.46 0.56 42.08
N ASP A 538 -18.43 -0.12 42.68
CA ASP A 538 -19.46 0.42 43.56
C ASP A 538 -20.41 1.42 42.85
N LEU A 539 -20.41 1.45 41.52
CA LEU A 539 -21.32 2.26 40.70
C LEU A 539 -22.79 1.82 40.94
N PHE A 540 -23.69 2.80 41.06
CA PHE A 540 -25.15 2.65 41.28
C PHE A 540 -25.60 1.92 42.57
N ALA A 541 -24.82 1.95 43.66
CA ALA A 541 -25.19 1.30 44.94
C ALA A 541 -26.57 1.75 45.53
N PRO A 542 -27.36 0.87 46.21
CA PRO A 542 -27.19 -0.58 46.42
C PRO A 542 -28.15 -1.52 45.62
N PRO A 543 -27.75 -2.79 45.35
CA PRO A 543 -26.49 -3.42 45.80
C PRO A 543 -25.28 -2.87 45.05
N ALA A 544 -24.13 -2.79 45.72
CA ALA A 544 -22.91 -2.25 45.15
C ALA A 544 -22.37 -3.18 44.05
N PHE A 545 -21.98 -2.61 42.91
CA PHE A 545 -21.40 -3.35 41.80
C PHE A 545 -19.92 -3.69 42.08
N VAL A 546 -19.62 -4.98 42.28
CA VAL A 546 -18.29 -5.47 42.68
C VAL A 546 -17.65 -6.41 41.65
N ASP A 547 -18.34 -6.70 40.55
CA ASP A 547 -17.84 -7.51 39.44
C ASP A 547 -17.19 -6.65 38.34
N ASN A 548 -16.68 -5.48 38.73
CA ASN A 548 -16.09 -4.47 37.84
C ASN A 548 -14.84 -4.98 37.08
N PHE A 549 -14.07 -5.92 37.64
CA PHE A 549 -12.96 -6.55 36.92
C PHE A 549 -13.40 -7.62 35.91
N TYR A 550 -14.64 -8.11 36.03
CA TYR A 550 -15.19 -9.06 35.08
C TYR A 550 -15.95 -8.33 33.96
N PHE A 551 -16.93 -7.47 34.31
CA PHE A 551 -17.76 -6.81 33.30
C PHE A 551 -17.24 -5.42 32.88
N GLY A 552 -16.49 -4.74 33.73
CA GLY A 552 -16.25 -3.30 33.56
C GLY A 552 -17.57 -2.55 33.45
N ILE A 553 -17.70 -1.73 32.40
CA ILE A 553 -18.93 -0.99 32.09
C ILE A 553 -19.84 -1.67 31.05
N ARG A 554 -19.42 -2.75 30.39
CA ARG A 554 -20.13 -3.34 29.24
C ARG A 554 -21.14 -4.42 29.64
N ARG A 555 -21.93 -4.96 28.70
CA ARG A 555 -22.93 -6.02 29.02
C ARG A 555 -22.26 -7.36 29.33
N PHE A 556 -21.16 -7.65 28.65
CA PHE A 556 -20.33 -8.85 28.81
C PHE A 556 -18.84 -8.47 28.82
N PRO A 557 -17.96 -9.27 29.46
CA PRO A 557 -16.51 -9.13 29.25
C PRO A 557 -16.15 -9.31 27.78
N TYR A 558 -15.02 -8.78 27.34
CA TYR A 558 -14.42 -9.22 26.08
C TYR A 558 -13.72 -10.56 26.28
N SER A 559 -14.05 -11.54 25.43
CA SER A 559 -13.50 -12.90 25.51
C SER A 559 -13.79 -13.68 24.23
N VAL A 560 -12.83 -14.48 23.77
CA VAL A 560 -13.09 -15.45 22.69
C VAL A 560 -13.89 -16.68 23.17
N ASP A 561 -14.08 -16.83 24.47
CA ASP A 561 -14.94 -17.86 25.05
C ASP A 561 -16.42 -17.44 25.00
N MET A 562 -17.20 -18.09 24.14
CA MET A 562 -18.63 -17.84 23.97
C MET A 562 -19.47 -18.10 25.24
N THR A 563 -18.93 -18.79 26.25
CA THR A 563 -19.59 -18.94 27.55
C THR A 563 -19.43 -17.71 28.44
N LYS A 564 -18.49 -16.81 28.11
CA LYS A 564 -18.28 -15.51 28.77
C LYS A 564 -18.86 -14.36 27.96
N ASN A 565 -18.67 -14.36 26.63
CA ASN A 565 -19.25 -13.38 25.72
C ASN A 565 -19.92 -14.05 24.51
N PRO A 566 -21.26 -14.19 24.52
CA PRO A 566 -21.99 -14.88 23.45
C PRO A 566 -22.40 -13.96 22.30
N LEU A 567 -21.97 -12.70 22.27
CA LEU A 567 -22.42 -11.73 21.28
C LEU A 567 -21.88 -12.05 19.89
N THR A 568 -22.71 -11.79 18.90
CA THR A 568 -22.47 -12.03 17.46
C THR A 568 -23.00 -10.82 16.69
N PHE A 569 -22.74 -10.76 15.39
CA PHE A 569 -23.14 -9.66 14.52
C PHE A 569 -24.64 -9.33 14.63
N GLY A 570 -25.51 -10.34 14.75
CA GLY A 570 -26.95 -10.16 14.94
C GLY A 570 -27.30 -9.30 16.15
N HIS A 571 -26.45 -9.24 17.18
CA HIS A 571 -26.73 -8.53 18.43
C HIS A 571 -26.51 -7.01 18.38
N ILE A 572 -26.25 -6.44 17.20
CA ILE A 572 -26.45 -5.00 16.95
C ILE A 572 -27.90 -4.69 16.56
N ASP A 573 -28.64 -5.69 16.04
CA ASP A 573 -30.02 -5.57 15.61
C ASP A 573 -30.96 -5.84 16.81
N PRO A 574 -31.90 -4.94 17.13
CA PRO A 574 -32.81 -5.09 18.26
C PRO A 574 -33.84 -6.21 18.08
N THR A 575 -33.95 -6.81 16.89
CA THR A 575 -34.79 -7.99 16.65
C THR A 575 -34.17 -9.28 17.16
N PHE A 576 -32.85 -9.30 17.43
CA PHE A 576 -32.17 -10.41 18.06
C PHE A 576 -32.26 -10.29 19.59
N GLY A 577 -32.71 -11.34 20.26
CA GLY A 577 -32.69 -11.40 21.72
C GLY A 577 -31.28 -11.58 22.25
N ILE A 578 -30.98 -11.06 23.45
CA ILE A 578 -29.70 -11.33 24.11
C ILE A 578 -29.56 -12.85 24.35
N PRO A 579 -28.41 -13.47 24.01
CA PRO A 579 -28.19 -14.89 24.22
C PRO A 579 -28.20 -15.25 25.71
N GLY A 580 -28.85 -16.36 26.05
CA GLY A 580 -28.78 -16.92 27.40
C GLY A 580 -27.54 -17.81 27.58
N GLY A 581 -27.07 -17.95 28.82
CA GLY A 581 -26.03 -18.92 29.20
C GLY A 581 -24.76 -18.30 29.79
N ALA A 582 -24.36 -17.13 29.30
CA ALA A 582 -23.29 -16.33 29.90
C ALA A 582 -23.83 -15.41 31.00
N PRO A 583 -23.05 -15.09 32.06
CA PRO A 583 -23.39 -14.04 33.00
C PRO A 583 -23.51 -12.69 32.28
N ILE A 584 -24.56 -11.92 32.58
CA ILE A 584 -24.74 -10.55 32.08
C ILE A 584 -24.48 -9.55 33.19
N SER A 585 -23.91 -8.40 32.83
CA SER A 585 -23.64 -7.31 33.77
C SER A 585 -24.90 -6.89 34.52
N PRO A 586 -24.84 -6.72 35.86
CA PRO A 586 -25.98 -6.28 36.65
C PRO A 586 -26.30 -4.79 36.51
N LEU A 587 -25.52 -4.04 35.70
CA LEU A 587 -25.73 -2.60 35.45
C LEU A 587 -26.98 -2.32 34.59
N GLY A 588 -27.55 -3.34 33.94
CA GLY A 588 -28.85 -3.23 33.27
C GLY A 588 -28.81 -2.59 31.88
N TRP A 589 -27.65 -2.55 31.21
CA TRP A 589 -27.48 -1.91 29.90
C TRP A 589 -28.24 -2.60 28.76
N GLU A 590 -28.60 -3.88 28.92
CA GLU A 590 -29.48 -4.59 27.98
C GLU A 590 -30.85 -3.91 27.83
N ASN A 591 -31.29 -3.17 28.84
CA ASN A 591 -32.57 -2.44 28.80
C ASN A 591 -32.54 -1.24 27.85
N ASN A 592 -31.36 -0.79 27.41
CA ASN A 592 -31.22 0.25 26.40
C ASN A 592 -31.43 -0.28 24.97
N GLY A 593 -31.46 -1.60 24.78
CA GLY A 593 -31.61 -2.26 23.49
C GLY A 593 -30.30 -2.40 22.70
N ASN A 594 -30.25 -3.37 21.79
CA ASN A 594 -29.05 -3.70 21.01
C ASN A 594 -28.55 -2.55 20.13
N ALA A 595 -29.46 -1.76 19.57
CA ALA A 595 -29.11 -0.64 18.70
C ALA A 595 -28.55 0.58 19.44
N GLU A 596 -28.47 0.55 20.78
CA GLU A 596 -27.71 1.53 21.57
C GLU A 596 -26.24 1.53 21.12
N VAL A 597 -25.60 2.69 20.97
CA VAL A 597 -24.27 2.76 20.29
C VAL A 597 -23.19 1.99 21.05
N HIS A 598 -23.20 2.03 22.38
CA HIS A 598 -22.23 1.30 23.19
C HIS A 598 -22.54 -0.20 23.16
N ASN A 599 -23.82 -0.58 23.24
CA ASN A 599 -24.27 -1.97 23.11
C ASN A 599 -23.94 -2.57 21.71
N ALA A 600 -24.06 -1.80 20.64
CA ALA A 600 -23.66 -2.24 19.30
C ALA A 600 -22.14 -2.16 19.09
N GLY A 601 -21.46 -1.24 19.78
CA GLY A 601 -20.01 -1.07 19.73
C GLY A 601 -19.22 -2.18 20.41
N GLU A 602 -19.71 -2.73 21.53
CA GLU A 602 -19.08 -3.90 22.16
C GLU A 602 -19.08 -5.12 21.24
N VAL A 603 -20.06 -5.25 20.33
CA VAL A 603 -20.06 -6.33 19.31
C VAL A 603 -18.90 -6.12 18.33
N TRP A 604 -18.66 -4.88 17.90
CA TRP A 604 -17.53 -4.54 17.02
C TRP A 604 -16.19 -4.83 17.71
N CYS A 605 -15.99 -4.28 18.91
CA CYS A 605 -14.77 -4.51 19.69
C CYS A 605 -14.51 -6.01 19.92
N GLN A 606 -15.56 -6.77 20.25
CA GLN A 606 -15.45 -8.21 20.45
C GLN A 606 -14.99 -8.97 19.19
N MET A 607 -15.38 -8.52 17.98
CA MET A 607 -14.89 -9.12 16.73
C MET A 607 -13.43 -8.78 16.46
N ILE A 608 -13.03 -7.53 16.70
CA ILE A 608 -11.62 -7.13 16.57
C ILE A 608 -10.74 -7.85 17.60
N TRP A 609 -11.27 -8.09 18.81
CA TRP A 609 -10.60 -8.89 19.83
C TRP A 609 -10.38 -10.34 19.39
N GLU A 610 -11.33 -10.96 18.67
CA GLU A 610 -11.14 -12.29 18.05
C GLU A 610 -10.00 -12.27 17.02
N CYS A 611 -9.96 -11.23 16.17
CA CYS A 611 -8.89 -11.06 15.19
C CYS A 611 -7.52 -10.96 15.88
N TYR A 612 -7.40 -10.11 16.90
CA TYR A 612 -6.12 -9.92 17.58
C TYR A 612 -5.69 -11.15 18.39
N HIS A 613 -6.63 -11.82 19.07
CA HIS A 613 -6.39 -13.11 19.72
C HIS A 613 -5.79 -14.11 18.73
N ASP A 614 -6.43 -14.32 17.58
CA ASP A 614 -5.96 -15.31 16.63
C ASP A 614 -4.65 -14.92 15.95
N LEU A 615 -4.39 -13.62 15.74
CA LEU A 615 -3.11 -13.13 15.25
C LEU A 615 -1.99 -13.48 16.23
N LEU A 616 -2.18 -13.22 17.53
CA LEU A 616 -1.22 -13.58 18.58
C LEU A 616 -0.99 -15.09 18.64
N VAL A 617 -2.02 -15.91 18.40
CA VAL A 617 -1.88 -17.37 18.32
C VAL A 617 -1.10 -17.80 17.07
N ALA A 618 -1.44 -17.25 15.91
CA ALA A 618 -0.80 -17.56 14.63
C ALA A 618 0.69 -17.18 14.64
N HIS A 619 1.03 -16.04 15.24
CA HIS A 619 2.40 -15.52 15.38
C HIS A 619 3.03 -15.84 16.75
N SER A 620 2.60 -16.89 17.44
CA SER A 620 3.09 -17.22 18.81
C SER A 620 4.60 -17.52 18.93
N MET A 621 5.31 -17.63 17.79
CA MET A 621 6.77 -17.80 17.74
C MET A 621 7.52 -16.46 17.57
N GLU A 622 6.81 -15.37 17.31
CA GLU A 622 7.34 -14.01 17.15
C GLU A 622 7.25 -13.24 18.49
N PRO A 623 8.08 -12.20 18.69
CA PRO A 623 7.98 -11.37 19.88
C PRO A 623 6.59 -10.70 19.98
N PHE A 624 5.97 -10.78 21.15
CA PHE A 624 4.64 -10.21 21.40
C PHE A 624 4.49 -8.76 20.92
N GLN A 625 5.50 -7.92 21.18
CA GLN A 625 5.49 -6.52 20.79
C GLN A 625 5.49 -6.34 19.26
N ASP A 626 6.18 -7.20 18.50
CA ASP A 626 6.19 -7.12 17.04
C ASP A 626 4.80 -7.43 16.47
N VAL A 627 4.10 -8.42 17.05
CA VAL A 627 2.73 -8.79 16.67
C VAL A 627 1.71 -7.72 17.10
N LYS A 628 1.91 -7.08 18.27
CA LYS A 628 1.12 -5.92 18.70
C LYS A 628 1.26 -4.77 17.69
N ASN A 629 2.49 -4.45 17.30
CA ASN A 629 2.77 -3.41 16.30
C ASN A 629 2.13 -3.76 14.94
N LEU A 630 2.20 -5.03 14.53
CA LEU A 630 1.54 -5.51 13.31
C LEU A 630 0.02 -5.31 13.35
N MET A 631 -0.62 -5.67 14.47
CA MET A 631 -2.05 -5.42 14.66
C MET A 631 -2.38 -3.92 14.58
N GLN A 632 -1.58 -3.06 15.21
CA GLN A 632 -1.76 -1.61 15.13
C GLN A 632 -1.65 -1.10 13.68
N THR A 633 -0.70 -1.62 12.89
CA THR A 633 -0.57 -1.31 11.46
C THR A 633 -1.82 -1.73 10.68
N TYR A 634 -2.33 -2.94 10.90
CA TYR A 634 -3.59 -3.39 10.27
C TYR A 634 -4.77 -2.51 10.64
N LEU A 635 -4.88 -2.14 11.91
CA LEU A 635 -5.95 -1.28 12.39
C LEU A 635 -5.90 0.11 11.74
N VAL A 636 -4.77 0.81 11.80
CA VAL A 636 -4.61 2.13 11.18
C VAL A 636 -4.87 2.06 9.67
N THR A 637 -4.35 1.03 8.99
CA THR A 637 -4.54 0.84 7.56
C THR A 637 -6.01 0.60 7.22
N SER A 638 -6.71 -0.24 7.99
CA SER A 638 -8.14 -0.53 7.80
C SER A 638 -9.01 0.72 7.94
N LEU A 639 -8.68 1.60 8.90
CA LEU A 639 -9.39 2.86 9.07
C LEU A 639 -9.16 3.80 7.88
N LYS A 640 -7.92 3.91 7.40
CA LYS A 640 -7.60 4.71 6.20
C LYS A 640 -8.29 4.20 4.92
N LEU A 641 -8.50 2.89 4.82
CA LEU A 641 -9.20 2.26 3.70
C LEU A 641 -10.73 2.37 3.82
N SER A 642 -11.24 2.55 5.03
CA SER A 642 -12.68 2.55 5.29
C SER A 642 -13.37 3.70 4.55
N PRO A 643 -14.51 3.45 3.88
CA PRO A 643 -15.28 4.51 3.24
C PRO A 643 -15.91 5.42 4.31
N SER A 644 -16.34 6.61 3.90
CA SER A 644 -17.09 7.51 4.78
C SER A 644 -18.35 6.83 5.32
N ASN A 645 -18.56 6.94 6.64
CA ASN A 645 -19.66 6.30 7.35
C ASN A 645 -19.79 4.79 7.09
N PRO A 646 -18.74 3.99 7.32
CA PRO A 646 -18.72 2.60 6.90
C PRO A 646 -19.87 1.82 7.56
N THR A 647 -20.38 0.81 6.84
CA THR A 647 -21.15 -0.27 7.47
C THR A 647 -20.20 -1.25 8.16
N TYR A 648 -20.70 -2.09 9.06
CA TYR A 648 -19.87 -3.08 9.76
C TYR A 648 -19.13 -4.03 8.80
N THR A 649 -19.81 -4.50 7.76
CA THR A 649 -19.23 -5.38 6.73
C THR A 649 -18.19 -4.66 5.86
N GLU A 650 -18.36 -3.36 5.59
CA GLU A 650 -17.32 -2.58 4.90
C GLU A 650 -16.08 -2.34 5.78
N ALA A 651 -16.27 -2.07 7.07
CA ALA A 651 -15.16 -1.95 8.01
C ALA A 651 -14.42 -3.28 8.19
N ARG A 652 -15.16 -4.41 8.21
CA ARG A 652 -14.57 -5.75 8.16
C ARG A 652 -13.72 -5.93 6.91
N ASP A 653 -14.29 -5.65 5.73
CA ASP A 653 -13.59 -5.84 4.46
C ASP A 653 -12.34 -4.96 4.37
N ALA A 654 -12.36 -3.75 4.93
CA ALA A 654 -11.19 -2.90 5.04
C ALA A 654 -10.07 -3.52 5.89
N LEU A 655 -10.40 -4.17 7.01
CA LEU A 655 -9.42 -4.88 7.82
C LEU A 655 -8.90 -6.15 7.15
N LEU A 656 -9.77 -6.90 6.47
CA LEU A 656 -9.37 -8.06 5.67
C LEU A 656 -8.44 -7.65 4.53
N MET A 657 -8.74 -6.55 3.82
CA MET A 657 -7.86 -6.01 2.78
C MET A 657 -6.49 -5.57 3.34
N ALA A 658 -6.47 -4.93 4.50
CA ALA A 658 -5.21 -4.54 5.16
C ALA A 658 -4.36 -5.77 5.52
N ALA A 659 -4.96 -6.82 6.07
CA ALA A 659 -4.27 -8.07 6.38
C ALA A 659 -3.77 -8.78 5.12
N TYR A 660 -4.64 -8.90 4.10
CA TYR A 660 -4.31 -9.56 2.84
C TYR A 660 -3.12 -8.91 2.12
N ALA A 661 -3.06 -7.58 2.14
CA ALA A 661 -1.98 -6.83 1.51
C ALA A 661 -0.61 -7.07 2.16
N ASN A 662 -0.58 -7.50 3.43
CA ASN A 662 0.64 -7.83 4.14
C ASN A 662 0.93 -9.34 4.11
N ASP A 663 -0.04 -10.16 4.51
CA ASP A 663 0.04 -11.62 4.51
C ASP A 663 -1.35 -12.27 4.27
N PRO A 664 -1.53 -13.03 3.17
CA PRO A 664 -2.75 -13.82 2.93
C PRO A 664 -3.10 -14.83 4.06
N ALA A 665 -2.13 -15.27 4.86
CA ALA A 665 -2.38 -16.08 6.05
C ALA A 665 -3.14 -15.29 7.12
N ASP A 666 -2.78 -14.02 7.34
CA ASP A 666 -3.44 -13.14 8.31
C ASP A 666 -4.85 -12.76 7.85
N PHE A 667 -5.05 -12.58 6.54
CA PHE A 667 -6.40 -12.49 5.97
C PHE A 667 -7.25 -13.68 6.38
N SER A 668 -6.71 -14.89 6.26
CA SER A 668 -7.42 -16.12 6.61
C SER A 668 -7.71 -16.19 8.11
N VAL A 669 -6.77 -15.74 8.95
CA VAL A 669 -6.95 -15.62 10.40
C VAL A 669 -8.13 -14.68 10.73
N PHE A 670 -8.15 -13.47 10.18
CA PHE A 670 -9.21 -12.49 10.44
C PHE A 670 -10.55 -12.92 9.86
N SER A 671 -10.55 -13.49 8.65
CA SER A 671 -11.74 -14.00 7.99
C SER A 671 -12.45 -15.07 8.85
N ASN A 672 -11.67 -15.99 9.44
CA ASN A 672 -12.20 -16.97 10.39
C ASN A 672 -12.73 -16.33 11.68
N ALA A 673 -12.03 -15.33 12.22
CA ALA A 673 -12.45 -14.61 13.42
C ALA A 673 -13.80 -13.90 13.25
N PHE A 674 -13.99 -13.17 12.15
CA PHE A 674 -15.27 -12.53 11.83
C PHE A 674 -16.40 -13.55 11.62
N ALA A 675 -16.13 -14.63 10.89
CA ALA A 675 -17.10 -15.68 10.64
C ALA A 675 -17.56 -16.38 11.93
N ARG A 676 -16.68 -16.60 12.91
CA ARG A 676 -17.08 -17.16 14.22
C ARG A 676 -18.17 -16.34 14.93
N ARG A 677 -18.22 -15.03 14.68
CA ARG A 677 -19.22 -14.13 15.26
C ARG A 677 -20.28 -13.68 14.26
N GLY A 678 -20.49 -14.45 13.19
CA GLY A 678 -21.62 -14.24 12.26
C GLY A 678 -21.39 -13.15 11.22
N MET A 679 -20.15 -12.66 11.04
CA MET A 679 -19.81 -11.65 10.02
C MET A 679 -18.97 -12.24 8.87
N GLY A 680 -19.36 -13.41 8.38
CA GLY A 680 -18.74 -14.15 7.27
C GLY A 680 -19.05 -13.61 5.87
N GLU A 681 -18.61 -14.32 4.83
CA GLU A 681 -18.66 -13.95 3.40
C GLU A 681 -19.92 -13.19 2.98
N THR A 682 -21.08 -13.76 3.28
CA THR A 682 -22.39 -13.28 2.82
C THR A 682 -23.17 -12.52 3.88
N ALA A 683 -22.52 -12.14 5.00
CA ALA A 683 -23.14 -11.35 6.05
C ALA A 683 -23.59 -9.98 5.51
N VAL A 684 -24.72 -9.48 6.02
CA VAL A 684 -25.32 -8.22 5.56
C VAL A 684 -25.46 -7.26 6.73
N SER A 685 -24.86 -6.08 6.59
CA SER A 685 -25.08 -4.96 7.51
C SER A 685 -26.44 -4.32 7.30
N PRO A 686 -26.99 -3.63 8.32
CA PRO A 686 -28.11 -2.72 8.13
C PRO A 686 -27.78 -1.67 7.06
N PRO A 687 -28.79 -1.06 6.42
CA PRO A 687 -28.58 0.07 5.52
C PRO A 687 -27.69 1.14 6.16
N ARG A 688 -26.79 1.76 5.39
CA ARG A 688 -25.80 2.74 5.89
C ARG A 688 -26.43 3.85 6.73
N ASP A 689 -27.61 4.32 6.34
CA ASP A 689 -28.36 5.38 7.00
C ASP A 689 -29.32 4.88 8.10
N SER A 690 -29.29 3.59 8.42
CA SER A 690 -30.13 2.99 9.45
C SER A 690 -29.86 3.63 10.82
N THR A 691 -30.94 4.09 11.45
CA THR A 691 -30.92 4.61 12.83
C THR A 691 -31.32 3.57 13.87
N THR A 692 -31.85 2.43 13.44
CA THR A 692 -32.35 1.34 14.29
C THR A 692 -31.51 0.08 14.23
N LEU A 693 -30.53 0.02 13.30
CA LEU A 693 -29.67 -1.13 13.04
C LEU A 693 -30.43 -2.44 12.70
N VAL A 694 -31.68 -2.33 12.24
CA VAL A 694 -32.46 -3.48 11.78
C VAL A 694 -32.03 -3.90 10.38
N GLY A 695 -31.94 -5.21 10.15
CA GLY A 695 -31.67 -5.82 8.85
C GLY A 695 -30.39 -6.65 8.80
N VAL A 696 -29.83 -7.02 9.95
CA VAL A 696 -28.62 -7.86 9.99
C VAL A 696 -28.92 -9.26 9.46
N VAL A 697 -28.04 -9.77 8.60
CA VAL A 697 -27.98 -11.19 8.22
C VAL A 697 -26.62 -11.72 8.64
N GLU A 698 -26.63 -12.77 9.46
CA GLU A 698 -25.39 -13.43 9.87
C GLU A 698 -24.95 -14.47 8.84
N ASP A 699 -23.64 -14.57 8.64
CA ASP A 699 -23.00 -15.67 7.94
C ASP A 699 -21.81 -16.17 8.76
N TYR A 700 -21.65 -17.48 8.82
CA TYR A 700 -20.61 -18.15 9.59
C TYR A 700 -19.55 -18.82 8.69
N ASN A 701 -19.63 -18.61 7.38
CA ASN A 701 -18.59 -19.02 6.44
C ASN A 701 -17.49 -17.95 6.36
N PRO A 702 -16.21 -18.29 6.51
CA PRO A 702 -15.11 -17.37 6.28
C PRO A 702 -15.19 -16.75 4.88
N VAL A 703 -14.88 -15.46 4.77
CA VAL A 703 -14.63 -14.81 3.48
C VAL A 703 -13.50 -15.55 2.76
N PRO A 704 -13.74 -16.18 1.60
CA PRO A 704 -12.71 -16.91 0.88
C PRO A 704 -11.73 -15.94 0.24
N VAL A 705 -10.50 -16.41 0.03
CA VAL A 705 -9.61 -15.78 -0.96
C VAL A 705 -10.26 -16.02 -2.31
N SER A 706 -10.57 -14.96 -3.07
CA SER A 706 -11.25 -15.11 -4.36
C SER A 706 -10.28 -15.71 -5.39
N TYR A 707 -10.59 -16.91 -5.88
CA TYR A 707 -9.86 -17.59 -6.96
C TYR A 707 -10.73 -17.56 -8.21
N VAL A 708 -10.49 -16.58 -9.09
CA VAL A 708 -11.28 -16.38 -10.31
C VAL A 708 -10.40 -16.65 -11.52
N VAL A 709 -10.86 -17.56 -12.36
CA VAL A 709 -10.28 -17.83 -13.68
C VAL A 709 -11.22 -17.24 -14.71
N GLU A 710 -10.69 -16.44 -15.60
CA GLU A 710 -11.40 -15.82 -16.72
C GLU A 710 -10.86 -16.39 -18.04
N PHE A 711 -11.76 -16.73 -18.96
CA PHE A 711 -11.39 -17.10 -20.32
C PHE A 711 -11.04 -15.84 -21.12
N VAL A 712 -9.88 -15.82 -21.77
CA VAL A 712 -9.41 -14.67 -22.56
C VAL A 712 -9.57 -14.94 -24.05
N SER A 713 -9.05 -16.05 -24.55
CA SER A 713 -9.12 -16.39 -25.98
C SER A 713 -8.90 -17.89 -26.25
N ALA A 714 -9.35 -18.33 -27.42
CA ALA A 714 -8.93 -19.58 -28.04
C ALA A 714 -8.63 -19.37 -29.54
N GLU A 715 -7.54 -19.93 -30.02
CA GLU A 715 -7.08 -19.85 -31.42
C GLU A 715 -6.78 -21.26 -31.94
N LEU A 716 -7.24 -21.57 -33.15
CA LEU A 716 -7.04 -22.87 -33.79
C LEU A 716 -6.34 -22.67 -35.15
N ASP A 717 -5.28 -23.45 -35.38
CA ASP A 717 -4.58 -23.53 -36.66
C ASP A 717 -4.52 -24.98 -37.18
N ASP A 718 -3.76 -25.21 -38.26
CA ASP A 718 -3.48 -26.49 -38.92
C ASP A 718 -1.96 -26.84 -38.94
N SER A 719 -1.17 -26.17 -38.08
CA SER A 719 0.28 -26.05 -38.23
C SER A 719 1.12 -27.32 -37.97
N ILE A 720 0.52 -28.41 -37.47
CA ILE A 720 1.25 -29.59 -36.99
C ILE A 720 1.40 -30.65 -38.09
N ASN A 721 0.30 -31.00 -38.74
CA ASN A 721 0.25 -31.94 -39.86
C ASN A 721 -0.88 -31.52 -40.80
N SER A 722 -0.57 -30.55 -41.66
CA SER A 722 -1.44 -30.09 -42.73
C SER A 722 -0.92 -30.49 -44.11
N CYS A 723 -1.83 -30.61 -45.06
CA CYS A 723 -1.57 -30.94 -46.44
C CYS A 723 -1.41 -29.70 -47.34
N ASP A 724 -1.92 -28.54 -46.93
CA ASP A 724 -1.89 -27.28 -47.70
C ASP A 724 -1.49 -26.03 -46.87
N ASN A 725 -1.55 -26.12 -45.55
CA ASN A 725 -1.11 -25.15 -44.55
C ASN A 725 -1.80 -23.79 -44.70
N ASP A 726 -3.11 -23.79 -44.87
CA ASP A 726 -3.92 -22.61 -45.14
C ASP A 726 -4.50 -21.94 -43.87
N GLY A 727 -4.26 -22.55 -42.70
CA GLY A 727 -4.75 -22.08 -41.41
C GLY A 727 -6.12 -22.61 -41.02
N ILE A 728 -6.72 -23.49 -41.82
CA ILE A 728 -7.98 -24.18 -41.55
C ILE A 728 -7.68 -25.65 -41.26
N LEU A 729 -8.23 -26.18 -40.16
CA LEU A 729 -8.02 -27.58 -39.81
C LEU A 729 -8.88 -28.49 -40.70
N ASP A 730 -8.26 -29.33 -41.51
CA ASP A 730 -8.99 -30.22 -42.42
C ASP A 730 -9.04 -31.70 -41.99
N ALA A 731 -9.89 -32.49 -42.67
CA ALA A 731 -10.11 -33.89 -42.33
C ALA A 731 -8.85 -34.75 -42.52
N GLY A 732 -8.33 -35.25 -41.41
CA GLY A 732 -7.09 -36.02 -41.31
C GLY A 732 -5.90 -35.17 -40.86
N GLU A 733 -6.07 -33.86 -40.76
CA GLU A 733 -5.03 -32.94 -40.35
C GLU A 733 -4.92 -32.81 -38.85
N THR A 734 -3.78 -32.29 -38.40
CA THR A 734 -3.55 -31.95 -37.00
C THR A 734 -3.05 -30.53 -36.91
N GLY A 735 -3.65 -29.76 -36.01
CA GLY A 735 -3.29 -28.39 -35.74
C GLY A 735 -3.08 -28.14 -34.26
N LEU A 736 -2.85 -26.88 -33.91
CA LEU A 736 -2.64 -26.44 -32.54
C LEU A 736 -3.82 -25.58 -32.08
N LEU A 737 -4.45 -25.98 -30.97
CA LEU A 737 -5.39 -25.14 -30.24
C LEU A 737 -4.65 -24.45 -29.10
N GLN A 738 -4.59 -23.12 -29.13
CA GLN A 738 -4.05 -22.30 -28.06
C GLN A 738 -5.19 -21.70 -27.25
N ILE A 739 -5.14 -21.80 -25.92
CA ILE A 739 -6.13 -21.22 -25.01
C ILE A 739 -5.39 -20.28 -24.07
N THR A 740 -5.93 -19.08 -23.88
CA THR A 740 -5.44 -18.12 -22.87
C THR A 740 -6.47 -17.96 -21.76
N LEU A 741 -6.01 -18.15 -20.52
CA LEU A 741 -6.78 -17.94 -19.30
C LEU A 741 -6.13 -16.84 -18.46
N LYS A 742 -6.92 -16.13 -17.67
CA LYS A 742 -6.44 -15.10 -16.73
C LYS A 742 -6.85 -15.41 -15.31
N ASN A 743 -5.92 -15.27 -14.38
CA ASN A 743 -6.24 -15.24 -12.96
C ASN A 743 -6.79 -13.84 -12.59
N SER A 744 -8.11 -13.69 -12.59
CA SER A 744 -8.80 -12.47 -12.16
C SER A 744 -9.15 -12.50 -10.67
N GLY A 745 -8.70 -13.53 -9.95
CA GLY A 745 -8.81 -13.64 -8.50
C GLY A 745 -7.73 -12.81 -7.77
N ILE A 746 -7.81 -12.82 -6.44
CA ILE A 746 -6.79 -12.22 -5.59
C ILE A 746 -5.69 -13.22 -5.20
N GLY A 747 -6.00 -14.53 -5.15
CA GLY A 747 -5.05 -15.58 -4.80
C GLY A 747 -4.38 -16.26 -6.00
N ASN A 748 -3.20 -16.87 -5.79
CA ASN A 748 -2.53 -17.67 -6.81
C ASN A 748 -3.33 -18.94 -7.13
N LEU A 749 -3.40 -19.30 -8.42
CA LEU A 749 -3.94 -20.58 -8.88
C LEU A 749 -2.76 -21.52 -9.03
N ASP A 750 -2.75 -22.67 -8.36
CA ASP A 750 -1.57 -23.55 -8.31
C ASP A 750 -1.65 -24.73 -9.29
N ASN A 751 -2.85 -25.11 -9.70
CA ASN A 751 -3.16 -26.27 -10.54
C ASN A 751 -4.18 -25.91 -11.63
N LEU A 752 -3.98 -24.78 -12.30
CA LEU A 752 -4.87 -24.34 -13.37
C LEU A 752 -4.82 -25.31 -14.56
N GLN A 753 -6.00 -25.77 -14.98
CA GLN A 753 -6.17 -26.70 -16.09
C GLN A 753 -7.40 -26.35 -16.95
N ALA A 754 -7.39 -26.79 -18.20
CA ALA A 754 -8.56 -26.82 -19.09
C ALA A 754 -8.77 -28.22 -19.69
N THR A 755 -10.02 -28.57 -19.94
CA THR A 755 -10.44 -29.83 -20.56
C THR A 755 -11.36 -29.52 -21.74
N MET A 756 -11.02 -30.08 -22.90
CA MET A 756 -11.73 -29.86 -24.16
C MET A 756 -12.58 -31.07 -24.52
N SER A 757 -13.78 -30.81 -25.04
CA SER A 757 -14.68 -31.83 -25.55
C SER A 757 -15.44 -31.34 -26.78
N SER A 758 -15.89 -32.26 -27.62
CA SER A 758 -16.64 -31.93 -28.83
C SER A 758 -17.60 -33.07 -29.19
N LEU A 759 -18.66 -32.73 -29.92
CA LEU A 759 -19.52 -33.70 -30.59
C LEU A 759 -19.06 -34.00 -32.03
N ASN A 760 -18.18 -33.17 -32.60
CA ASN A 760 -17.55 -33.44 -33.89
C ASN A 760 -16.56 -34.62 -33.78
N ASP A 761 -16.18 -35.21 -34.90
CA ASP A 761 -15.20 -36.31 -34.94
C ASP A 761 -13.76 -35.78 -34.88
N VAL A 762 -13.39 -35.28 -33.70
CA VAL A 762 -12.08 -34.70 -33.39
C VAL A 762 -11.38 -35.51 -32.29
N SER A 763 -10.06 -35.60 -32.36
CA SER A 763 -9.23 -36.12 -31.26
C SER A 763 -8.26 -35.07 -30.74
N PHE A 764 -7.99 -35.14 -29.43
CA PHE A 764 -7.06 -34.24 -28.75
C PHE A 764 -5.88 -35.05 -28.23
N SER A 765 -4.68 -34.47 -28.31
CA SER A 765 -3.55 -34.98 -27.53
C SER A 765 -3.87 -34.96 -26.03
N ASN A 766 -3.17 -35.79 -25.25
CA ASN A 766 -3.36 -35.90 -23.79
C ASN A 766 -4.81 -36.11 -23.31
N GLY A 767 -5.70 -36.65 -24.15
CA GLY A 767 -7.10 -36.88 -23.81
C GLY A 767 -7.91 -35.60 -23.60
N GLY A 768 -7.47 -34.47 -24.19
CA GLY A 768 -8.17 -33.19 -24.11
C GLY A 768 -7.83 -32.36 -22.88
N VAL A 769 -6.86 -32.76 -22.05
CA VAL A 769 -6.46 -32.02 -20.85
C VAL A 769 -5.23 -31.16 -21.12
N MET A 770 -5.34 -29.86 -20.85
CA MET A 770 -4.29 -28.85 -20.92
C MET A 770 -3.94 -28.35 -19.52
N MET A 771 -2.65 -28.38 -19.17
CA MET A 771 -2.15 -27.91 -17.86
C MET A 771 -1.41 -26.59 -18.04
N PHE A 772 -1.77 -25.58 -17.25
CA PHE A 772 -1.13 -24.25 -17.27
C PHE A 772 -0.12 -24.08 -16.12
N GLY A 773 -0.32 -24.81 -15.01
CA GLY A 773 0.52 -24.72 -13.83
C GLY A 773 0.15 -23.54 -12.92
N SER A 774 1.10 -23.07 -12.11
CA SER A 774 0.84 -21.97 -11.19
C SER A 774 0.76 -20.64 -11.92
N THR A 775 -0.30 -19.87 -11.66
CA THR A 775 -0.61 -18.56 -12.28
C THR A 775 -0.87 -17.54 -11.18
N ALA A 776 -0.03 -16.53 -11.09
CA ALA A 776 -0.16 -15.49 -10.06
C ALA A 776 -1.41 -14.63 -10.28
N ALA A 777 -1.91 -14.00 -9.21
CA ALA A 777 -3.05 -13.09 -9.30
C ALA A 777 -2.78 -11.94 -10.28
N GLY A 778 -3.72 -11.72 -11.21
CA GLY A 778 -3.62 -10.71 -12.27
C GLY A 778 -2.95 -11.17 -13.56
N ASP A 779 -2.21 -12.29 -13.55
CA ASP A 779 -1.50 -12.80 -14.72
C ASP A 779 -2.42 -13.57 -15.68
N SER A 780 -2.06 -13.53 -16.96
CA SER A 780 -2.61 -14.41 -17.99
C SER A 780 -1.61 -15.50 -18.35
N VAL A 781 -2.11 -16.69 -18.67
CA VAL A 781 -1.32 -17.83 -19.09
C VAL A 781 -1.92 -18.47 -20.34
N THR A 782 -1.07 -18.81 -21.31
CA THR A 782 -1.47 -19.46 -22.55
C THR A 782 -0.91 -20.88 -22.58
N GLY A 783 -1.78 -21.84 -22.87
CA GLY A 783 -1.45 -23.24 -23.05
C GLY A 783 -1.83 -23.69 -24.46
N SER A 784 -1.26 -24.79 -24.92
CA SER A 784 -1.52 -25.33 -26.25
C SER A 784 -1.72 -26.85 -26.22
N ILE A 785 -2.57 -27.34 -27.12
CA ILE A 785 -2.85 -28.76 -27.31
C ILE A 785 -2.96 -29.09 -28.80
N GLU A 786 -2.48 -30.26 -29.21
CA GLU A 786 -2.71 -30.74 -30.57
C GLU A 786 -4.16 -31.22 -30.74
N VAL A 787 -4.79 -30.82 -31.84
CA VAL A 787 -6.16 -31.16 -32.22
C VAL A 787 -6.14 -31.78 -33.62
N THR A 788 -6.68 -32.99 -33.76
CA THR A 788 -6.78 -33.70 -35.05
C THR A 788 -8.25 -33.81 -35.43
N LEU A 789 -8.63 -33.25 -36.59
CA LEU A 789 -9.95 -33.48 -37.16
C LEU A 789 -9.92 -34.86 -37.84
N ASN A 790 -10.59 -35.87 -37.27
CA ASN A 790 -10.46 -37.25 -37.77
C ASN A 790 -11.24 -37.46 -39.07
N SER A 791 -12.43 -36.86 -39.17
CA SER A 791 -13.26 -36.86 -40.37
C SER A 791 -14.22 -35.68 -40.39
N ALA A 792 -14.58 -35.24 -41.60
CA ALA A 792 -15.63 -34.27 -41.86
C ALA A 792 -16.39 -34.68 -43.14
N ALA A 793 -17.68 -34.33 -43.22
CA ALA A 793 -18.55 -34.73 -44.34
C ALA A 793 -18.60 -33.70 -45.49
N GLY A 794 -17.70 -32.72 -45.45
CA GLY A 794 -17.67 -31.46 -46.20
C GLY A 794 -17.36 -30.33 -45.22
N GLN A 795 -17.52 -29.08 -45.65
CA GLN A 795 -17.42 -27.92 -44.75
C GLN A 795 -18.36 -28.10 -43.54
N GLU A 796 -17.82 -28.07 -42.33
CA GLU A 796 -18.61 -28.20 -41.09
C GLU A 796 -18.13 -27.25 -40.00
N LEU A 797 -18.97 -27.04 -38.98
CA LEU A 797 -18.63 -26.22 -37.80
C LEU A 797 -18.10 -27.14 -36.70
N LEU A 798 -16.81 -26.99 -36.38
CA LEU A 798 -16.18 -27.62 -35.22
C LEU A 798 -16.55 -26.85 -33.97
N ASN A 799 -17.37 -27.44 -33.11
CA ASN A 799 -17.76 -26.85 -31.82
C ASN A 799 -16.95 -27.51 -30.70
N LEU A 800 -16.22 -26.71 -29.93
CA LEU A 800 -15.45 -27.18 -28.78
C LEU A 800 -16.03 -26.60 -27.49
N ASP A 801 -16.40 -27.47 -26.56
CA ASP A 801 -16.70 -27.10 -25.18
C ASP A 801 -15.40 -27.14 -24.37
N ILE A 802 -15.04 -26.01 -23.76
CA ILE A 802 -13.83 -25.81 -22.97
C ILE A 802 -14.24 -25.63 -21.50
N SER A 803 -13.93 -26.61 -20.67
CA SER A 803 -14.04 -26.53 -19.21
C SER A 803 -12.71 -26.08 -18.61
N TYR A 804 -12.69 -25.13 -17.70
CA TYR A 804 -11.44 -24.68 -17.06
C TYR A 804 -11.63 -24.46 -15.56
N GLU A 805 -10.62 -24.85 -14.78
CA GLU A 805 -10.68 -24.83 -13.32
C GLU A 805 -9.29 -24.80 -12.67
N ASP A 806 -9.26 -24.37 -11.41
CA ASP A 806 -8.20 -24.69 -10.46
C ASP A 806 -8.78 -25.46 -9.27
N THR A 807 -7.95 -26.28 -8.62
CA THR A 807 -8.27 -26.96 -7.35
C THR A 807 -8.82 -26.05 -6.24
N MET A 808 -8.49 -24.76 -6.28
CA MET A 808 -8.91 -23.76 -5.29
C MET A 808 -10.26 -23.10 -5.65
N GLN A 809 -10.82 -23.34 -6.83
CA GLN A 809 -12.13 -22.85 -7.23
C GLN A 809 -13.27 -23.75 -6.73
N ILE A 810 -14.44 -23.16 -6.49
CA ILE A 810 -15.62 -23.89 -5.99
C ILE A 810 -16.22 -24.80 -7.07
N ALA A 811 -16.11 -24.42 -8.35
CA ALA A 811 -16.60 -25.19 -9.48
C ALA A 811 -15.86 -24.83 -10.80
N PRO A 812 -15.77 -25.78 -11.75
CA PRO A 812 -15.27 -25.50 -13.09
C PRO A 812 -16.13 -24.46 -13.81
N GLN A 813 -15.48 -23.62 -14.60
CA GLN A 813 -16.12 -22.73 -15.56
C GLN A 813 -16.16 -23.38 -16.94
N MET A 814 -17.02 -22.87 -17.83
CA MET A 814 -17.25 -23.41 -19.16
C MET A 814 -17.37 -22.28 -20.19
N THR A 815 -16.80 -22.47 -21.37
CA THR A 815 -17.10 -21.68 -22.57
C THR A 815 -17.20 -22.62 -23.79
N SER A 816 -17.76 -22.12 -24.89
CA SER A 816 -17.84 -22.86 -26.15
C SER A 816 -17.29 -22.00 -27.28
N GLU A 817 -16.42 -22.58 -28.10
CA GLU A 817 -15.79 -21.92 -29.24
C GLU A 817 -16.11 -22.69 -30.53
N SER A 818 -16.14 -21.99 -31.65
CA SER A 818 -16.56 -22.57 -32.93
C SER A 818 -15.73 -22.09 -34.09
N TRP A 819 -15.26 -23.04 -34.91
CA TRP A 819 -14.52 -22.76 -36.14
C TRP A 819 -15.18 -23.48 -37.31
N VAL A 820 -15.21 -22.84 -38.47
CA VAL A 820 -15.54 -23.53 -39.72
C VAL A 820 -14.28 -24.29 -40.16
N VAL A 821 -14.43 -25.57 -40.49
CA VAL A 821 -13.34 -26.49 -40.81
C VAL A 821 -13.61 -27.25 -42.11
N HIS A 822 -12.59 -27.88 -42.69
CA HIS A 822 -12.67 -28.73 -43.88
C HIS A 822 -13.08 -27.99 -45.18
N PHE A 823 -12.34 -26.94 -45.55
CA PHE A 823 -12.59 -26.19 -46.79
C PHE A 823 -11.35 -25.43 -47.30
N ASP A 824 -11.24 -25.31 -48.63
CA ASP A 824 -10.23 -24.48 -49.27
C ASP A 824 -10.73 -23.05 -49.49
N ARG A 825 -9.81 -22.08 -49.44
CA ARG A 825 -10.06 -20.69 -49.86
C ARG A 825 -9.72 -20.46 -51.33
N VAL A 826 -10.72 -20.17 -52.17
CA VAL A 826 -10.47 -19.80 -53.58
C VAL A 826 -10.93 -18.37 -53.87
N PHE A 827 -10.01 -17.52 -54.34
CA PHE A 827 -10.28 -16.12 -54.68
C PHE A 827 -10.96 -15.99 -56.05
N THR A 828 -12.30 -15.96 -56.06
CA THR A 828 -13.13 -15.91 -57.27
C THR A 828 -13.91 -14.61 -57.43
N ARG A 829 -14.01 -13.81 -56.36
CA ARG A 829 -14.88 -12.62 -56.31
C ARG A 829 -14.11 -11.31 -56.26
N GLN A 830 -14.67 -10.29 -56.92
CA GLN A 830 -14.26 -8.89 -56.84
C GLN A 830 -15.16 -8.06 -55.91
N THR A 831 -16.22 -8.66 -55.38
CA THR A 831 -17.17 -8.04 -54.46
C THR A 831 -17.27 -8.87 -53.21
N ASP A 832 -17.27 -8.21 -52.05
CA ASP A 832 -17.60 -8.78 -50.75
C ASP A 832 -18.96 -8.25 -50.29
N ASP A 833 -19.90 -9.17 -50.14
CA ASP A 833 -21.29 -8.95 -49.70
C ASP A 833 -21.48 -9.29 -48.21
N ALA A 834 -20.39 -9.46 -47.45
CA ALA A 834 -20.38 -9.86 -46.04
C ALA A 834 -21.05 -11.23 -45.75
N GLU A 835 -21.34 -12.04 -46.79
CA GLU A 835 -21.88 -13.40 -46.66
C GLU A 835 -20.79 -14.48 -46.71
N GLY A 836 -19.58 -14.09 -47.12
CA GLY A 836 -18.45 -14.98 -47.36
C GLY A 836 -17.50 -15.14 -46.17
N LEU A 837 -16.35 -15.76 -46.46
CA LEU A 837 -15.22 -15.77 -45.53
C LEU A 837 -14.71 -14.34 -45.33
N VAL A 838 -14.53 -13.93 -44.08
CA VAL A 838 -14.01 -12.60 -43.75
C VAL A 838 -12.56 -12.50 -44.24
N ALA A 839 -12.34 -11.61 -45.20
CA ALA A 839 -11.00 -11.31 -45.75
C ALA A 839 -10.41 -10.01 -45.21
N TRP A 840 -11.15 -9.28 -44.36
CA TRP A 840 -10.77 -7.96 -43.88
C TRP A 840 -10.12 -8.04 -42.50
N ASP A 841 -9.04 -7.28 -42.31
CA ASP A 841 -8.40 -7.12 -41.01
C ASP A 841 -9.19 -6.10 -40.18
N VAL A 842 -9.50 -6.47 -38.93
CA VAL A 842 -10.17 -5.59 -37.96
C VAL A 842 -9.21 -5.22 -36.84
N SER A 843 -9.16 -3.95 -36.47
CA SER A 843 -8.29 -3.49 -35.37
C SER A 843 -8.90 -2.27 -34.66
N VAL A 844 -8.34 -1.94 -33.50
CA VAL A 844 -8.74 -0.77 -32.70
C VAL A 844 -7.50 -0.14 -32.08
N ASP A 845 -7.39 1.19 -32.16
CA ASP A 845 -6.28 1.96 -31.53
C ASP A 845 -6.70 2.50 -30.16
N THR A 846 -8.00 2.75 -29.96
CA THR A 846 -8.59 3.24 -28.70
C THR A 846 -9.98 2.65 -28.54
N GLY A 847 -10.32 2.13 -27.36
CA GLY A 847 -11.58 1.42 -27.11
C GLY A 847 -11.46 -0.10 -27.31
N THR A 848 -12.58 -0.81 -27.22
CA THR A 848 -12.62 -2.29 -27.31
C THR A 848 -13.53 -2.82 -28.41
N GLN A 849 -14.25 -1.97 -29.13
CA GLN A 849 -15.21 -2.40 -30.15
C GLN A 849 -14.52 -2.58 -31.51
N LEU A 850 -14.59 -3.79 -32.04
CA LEU A 850 -14.11 -4.13 -33.37
C LEU A 850 -15.27 -4.15 -34.36
N TRP A 851 -14.94 -4.00 -35.64
CA TRP A 851 -15.87 -4.32 -36.72
C TRP A 851 -16.22 -5.82 -36.67
N SER A 852 -17.48 -6.13 -36.95
CA SER A 852 -18.04 -7.48 -36.92
C SER A 852 -19.03 -7.68 -38.05
N VAL A 853 -19.34 -8.92 -38.44
CA VAL A 853 -20.41 -9.20 -39.41
C VAL A 853 -21.70 -9.43 -38.64
N VAL A 854 -22.78 -8.72 -38.99
CA VAL A 854 -24.08 -8.80 -38.30
C VAL A 854 -25.22 -8.99 -39.29
N GLU A 855 -26.26 -9.72 -38.89
CA GLU A 855 -27.54 -9.73 -39.61
C GLU A 855 -28.23 -8.40 -39.37
N ASP A 856 -28.51 -7.65 -40.43
CA ASP A 856 -28.92 -6.26 -40.30
C ASP A 856 -30.38 -6.02 -40.72
N GLY A 857 -30.93 -6.89 -41.59
CA GLY A 857 -32.29 -6.83 -42.12
C GLY A 857 -32.52 -5.77 -43.23
N PHE A 858 -31.47 -5.10 -43.70
CA PHE A 858 -31.53 -4.06 -44.74
C PHE A 858 -30.54 -4.30 -45.90
N SER A 859 -29.60 -5.25 -45.79
CA SER A 859 -28.71 -5.67 -46.87
C SER A 859 -29.46 -6.03 -48.15
N THR A 860 -28.83 -5.77 -49.31
CA THR A 860 -29.51 -5.89 -50.62
C THR A 860 -29.09 -7.10 -51.45
N SER A 861 -27.90 -7.65 -51.21
CA SER A 861 -27.35 -8.84 -51.86
C SER A 861 -27.42 -10.09 -50.98
N GLY A 862 -27.60 -9.93 -49.67
CA GLY A 862 -27.71 -10.99 -48.67
C GLY A 862 -28.55 -10.59 -47.43
N THR A 863 -28.15 -11.04 -46.26
CA THR A 863 -28.73 -10.74 -44.94
C THR A 863 -27.77 -10.07 -43.96
N HIS A 864 -26.47 -10.07 -44.25
CA HIS A 864 -25.40 -9.58 -43.37
C HIS A 864 -24.74 -8.31 -43.90
N ALA A 865 -24.09 -7.58 -43.00
CA ALA A 865 -23.25 -6.43 -43.30
C ALA A 865 -22.12 -6.34 -42.27
N TYR A 866 -20.99 -5.74 -42.64
CA TYR A 866 -19.97 -5.33 -41.67
C TYR A 866 -20.50 -4.20 -40.81
N PHE A 867 -20.30 -4.26 -39.50
CA PHE A 867 -20.85 -3.32 -38.53
C PHE A 867 -19.86 -3.02 -37.40
N VAL A 868 -19.82 -1.76 -37.02
CA VAL A 868 -19.18 -1.29 -35.79
C VAL A 868 -20.14 -0.34 -35.06
N PRO A 869 -20.29 -0.46 -33.72
CA PRO A 869 -21.22 0.36 -32.95
C PRO A 869 -20.65 1.73 -32.63
N ASP A 870 -21.50 2.75 -32.72
CA ASP A 870 -21.21 4.09 -32.21
C ASP A 870 -21.51 4.13 -30.71
N ILE A 871 -20.47 4.14 -29.88
CA ILE A 871 -20.55 3.89 -28.43
C ILE A 871 -20.32 5.15 -27.59
N THR A 872 -20.69 5.08 -26.31
CA THR A 872 -20.57 6.22 -25.39
C THR A 872 -19.18 6.42 -24.78
N THR A 873 -18.14 5.83 -25.37
CA THR A 873 -16.75 5.87 -24.89
C THR A 873 -15.84 6.11 -26.09
N ALA A 874 -14.66 6.69 -25.87
CA ALA A 874 -13.76 7.01 -26.99
C ALA A 874 -13.41 5.72 -27.76
N LEU A 875 -13.55 5.76 -29.08
CA LEU A 875 -13.34 4.62 -29.97
C LEU A 875 -12.56 5.08 -31.21
N ASP A 876 -11.61 4.27 -31.67
CA ASP A 876 -10.91 4.43 -32.93
C ASP A 876 -10.75 3.07 -33.61
N SER A 877 -11.73 2.69 -34.43
CA SER A 877 -11.90 1.32 -34.94
C SER A 877 -11.76 1.24 -36.45
N PHE A 878 -11.10 0.18 -36.95
CA PHE A 878 -10.68 0.04 -38.35
C PHE A 878 -11.15 -1.27 -38.98
N LEU A 879 -11.64 -1.20 -40.23
CA LEU A 879 -11.86 -2.32 -41.13
C LEU A 879 -10.95 -2.14 -42.37
N THR A 880 -9.94 -2.99 -42.52
CA THR A 880 -8.87 -2.83 -43.52
C THR A 880 -8.92 -3.95 -44.55
N SER A 881 -8.81 -3.59 -45.83
CA SER A 881 -8.86 -4.56 -46.94
C SER A 881 -7.60 -5.42 -46.96
N PRO A 882 -7.65 -6.59 -47.63
CA PRO A 882 -6.46 -7.22 -48.18
C PRO A 882 -5.63 -6.25 -49.04
N ALA A 883 -4.39 -6.64 -49.34
CA ALA A 883 -3.57 -5.95 -50.32
C ALA A 883 -4.22 -6.00 -51.72
N ILE A 884 -4.34 -4.84 -52.38
CA ILE A 884 -5.02 -4.68 -53.66
C ILE A 884 -3.99 -4.30 -54.73
N ASP A 885 -3.76 -5.19 -55.69
CA ASP A 885 -2.94 -4.89 -56.86
C ASP A 885 -3.74 -4.11 -57.92
N VAL A 886 -3.44 -2.83 -58.05
CA VAL A 886 -4.14 -1.94 -58.98
C VAL A 886 -3.67 -2.19 -60.41
N ASN A 887 -4.61 -2.43 -61.32
CA ASN A 887 -4.32 -2.67 -62.73
C ASN A 887 -3.43 -1.54 -63.32
N PRO A 888 -2.35 -1.87 -64.05
CA PRO A 888 -1.48 -0.87 -64.67
C PRO A 888 -2.16 -0.02 -65.76
N VAL A 889 -3.37 -0.39 -66.20
CA VAL A 889 -4.13 0.34 -67.23
C VAL A 889 -5.57 0.56 -66.77
N GLY A 890 -6.03 1.81 -66.81
CA GLY A 890 -7.41 2.19 -66.46
C GLY A 890 -7.47 3.04 -65.19
N ASP A 891 -8.69 3.43 -64.81
CA ASP A 891 -8.95 4.11 -63.55
C ASP A 891 -9.12 3.08 -62.43
N PHE A 892 -8.59 3.36 -61.24
CA PHE A 892 -8.87 2.59 -60.04
C PHE A 892 -10.17 3.11 -59.42
N THR A 893 -11.18 2.25 -59.43
CA THR A 893 -12.53 2.56 -58.95
C THR A 893 -13.04 1.44 -58.08
N PHE A 894 -13.74 1.78 -57.01
CA PHE A 894 -14.46 0.82 -56.19
C PHE A 894 -15.76 1.43 -55.69
N SER A 895 -16.66 0.59 -55.22
CA SER A 895 -17.92 1.00 -54.61
C SER A 895 -18.18 0.23 -53.33
N PHE A 896 -19.01 0.79 -52.47
CA PHE A 896 -19.54 0.09 -51.30
C PHE A 896 -20.93 0.65 -50.99
N ASN A 897 -21.80 -0.19 -50.47
CA ASN A 897 -23.04 0.25 -49.85
C ASN A 897 -22.75 0.56 -48.39
N HIS A 898 -23.26 1.68 -47.90
CA HIS A 898 -23.23 1.95 -46.47
C HIS A 898 -24.53 2.53 -45.92
N ARG A 899 -24.73 2.40 -44.62
CA ARG A 899 -25.64 3.21 -43.84
C ARG A 899 -25.00 3.48 -42.50
N HIS A 900 -25.23 4.66 -41.95
CA HIS A 900 -24.64 5.04 -40.67
C HIS A 900 -25.60 5.89 -39.87
N SER A 901 -25.52 5.77 -38.55
CA SER A 901 -26.23 6.61 -37.58
C SER A 901 -25.26 6.95 -36.47
N PHE A 902 -24.60 8.10 -36.62
CA PHE A 902 -23.66 8.64 -35.64
C PHE A 902 -24.31 9.71 -34.76
N GLU A 903 -23.67 10.08 -33.65
CA GLU A 903 -24.12 11.14 -32.74
C GLU A 903 -24.56 12.41 -33.50
N SER A 904 -25.74 12.92 -33.12
CA SER A 904 -26.25 14.18 -33.66
C SER A 904 -25.35 15.35 -33.27
N GLY A 905 -24.92 16.15 -34.24
CA GLY A 905 -23.98 17.25 -33.99
C GLY A 905 -22.58 16.98 -34.51
N SER A 906 -22.38 15.84 -35.19
CA SER A 906 -21.12 15.48 -35.84
C SER A 906 -19.96 15.33 -34.85
N TRP A 907 -20.21 14.78 -33.67
CA TRP A 907 -19.14 14.46 -32.70
C TRP A 907 -18.43 13.16 -33.06
N ASP A 908 -19.21 12.21 -33.56
CA ASP A 908 -18.76 10.91 -34.05
C ASP A 908 -18.92 10.80 -35.57
N GLY A 909 -18.14 9.91 -36.18
CA GLY A 909 -18.28 9.65 -37.60
C GLY A 909 -17.23 8.72 -38.21
N GLY A 910 -17.34 8.58 -39.53
CA GLY A 910 -16.56 7.64 -40.32
C GLY A 910 -15.74 8.30 -41.43
N VAL A 911 -14.49 7.86 -41.62
CA VAL A 911 -13.62 8.28 -42.73
C VAL A 911 -13.16 7.08 -43.56
N LEU A 912 -12.80 7.37 -44.82
CA LEU A 912 -12.28 6.42 -45.78
C LEU A 912 -10.83 6.79 -46.13
N GLU A 913 -9.91 5.84 -45.97
CA GLU A 913 -8.47 6.07 -46.11
C GLU A 913 -7.81 5.03 -47.03
N LEU A 914 -6.69 5.40 -47.67
CA LEU A 914 -5.86 4.55 -48.53
C LEU A 914 -4.40 4.59 -48.09
N SER A 915 -3.72 3.44 -48.16
CA SER A 915 -2.28 3.32 -47.96
C SER A 915 -1.59 2.64 -49.15
N THR A 916 -0.32 3.00 -49.41
CA THR A 916 0.56 2.33 -50.39
C THR A 916 1.67 1.50 -49.74
N ASP A 917 1.72 1.47 -48.41
CA ASP A 917 2.76 0.76 -47.63
C ASP A 917 2.21 0.02 -46.40
N GLY A 918 0.89 0.05 -46.20
CA GLY A 918 0.20 -0.55 -45.05
C GLY A 918 0.36 0.22 -43.74
N ILE A 919 1.13 1.31 -43.71
CA ILE A 919 1.48 2.04 -42.49
C ILE A 919 0.99 3.48 -42.53
N ASN A 920 1.22 4.18 -43.65
CA ASN A 920 0.85 5.58 -43.83
C ASN A 920 -0.48 5.67 -44.57
N TRP A 921 -1.45 6.36 -43.96
CA TRP A 921 -2.83 6.43 -44.44
C TRP A 921 -3.19 7.85 -44.89
N ILE A 922 -3.87 7.95 -46.04
CA ILE A 922 -4.30 9.20 -46.65
C ILE A 922 -5.82 9.18 -46.78
N ASP A 923 -6.49 10.25 -46.38
CA ASP A 923 -7.93 10.41 -46.57
C ASP A 923 -8.30 10.51 -48.06
N ILE A 924 -9.24 9.67 -48.49
CA ILE A 924 -9.72 9.63 -49.88
C ILE A 924 -11.21 9.94 -50.02
N GLY A 925 -11.87 10.44 -48.96
CA GLY A 925 -13.31 10.73 -49.00
C GLY A 925 -13.72 11.82 -50.00
N ALA A 926 -12.78 12.67 -50.42
CA ALA A 926 -13.02 13.65 -51.49
C ALA A 926 -13.22 13.01 -52.88
N SER A 927 -12.77 11.77 -53.06
CA SER A 927 -12.95 10.98 -54.28
C SER A 927 -14.23 10.14 -54.29
N ALA A 928 -15.01 10.18 -53.19
CA ALA A 928 -16.24 9.43 -53.03
C ALA A 928 -17.48 10.22 -53.50
N SER A 929 -18.47 9.50 -54.04
CA SER A 929 -19.75 10.04 -54.49
C SER A 929 -20.92 9.08 -54.17
N PRO A 930 -21.84 9.44 -53.26
CA PRO A 930 -21.80 10.62 -52.38
C PRO A 930 -20.55 10.63 -51.49
N GLY A 931 -19.98 11.81 -51.26
CA GLY A 931 -18.83 12.00 -50.38
C GLY A 931 -19.25 12.34 -48.95
N TYR A 932 -18.28 12.73 -48.12
CA TYR A 932 -18.54 13.19 -46.74
C TYR A 932 -19.63 14.26 -46.66
N ASN A 933 -20.53 14.11 -45.70
CA ASN A 933 -21.71 14.95 -45.50
C ASN A 933 -21.53 15.97 -44.35
N GLY A 934 -20.37 16.01 -43.70
CA GLY A 934 -20.04 17.03 -42.71
C GLY A 934 -18.58 17.00 -42.24
N THR A 935 -18.32 17.66 -41.12
CA THR A 935 -17.01 17.75 -40.46
C THR A 935 -17.20 17.41 -38.99
N ILE A 936 -16.29 16.62 -38.45
CA ILE A 936 -16.27 16.26 -37.03
C ILE A 936 -16.04 17.52 -36.19
N THR A 937 -16.89 17.73 -35.20
CA THR A 937 -16.80 18.84 -34.25
C THR A 937 -15.48 18.77 -33.51
N THR A 938 -14.83 19.92 -33.31
CA THR A 938 -13.52 19.98 -32.65
C THR A 938 -13.60 19.49 -31.20
N ASN A 939 -13.14 18.27 -30.95
CA ASN A 939 -13.12 17.63 -29.64
C ASN A 939 -11.82 16.82 -29.50
N PRO A 940 -10.92 17.13 -28.53
CA PRO A 940 -9.69 16.37 -28.33
C PRO A 940 -9.90 14.90 -27.96
N ALA A 941 -11.12 14.50 -27.56
CA ALA A 941 -11.47 13.11 -27.27
C ALA A 941 -11.91 12.31 -28.50
N SER A 942 -12.23 12.97 -29.63
CA SER A 942 -12.51 12.30 -30.90
C SER A 942 -11.21 12.09 -31.70
N PRO A 943 -10.87 10.84 -32.11
CA PRO A 943 -9.62 10.55 -32.82
C PRO A 943 -9.56 11.14 -34.24
N ILE A 944 -10.70 11.56 -34.79
CA ILE A 944 -10.85 12.18 -36.11
C ILE A 944 -11.35 13.63 -36.03
N THR A 945 -11.10 14.31 -34.90
CA THR A 945 -11.48 15.71 -34.66
C THR A 945 -11.11 16.66 -35.81
N ASP A 946 -12.01 17.60 -36.14
CA ASP A 946 -11.83 18.64 -37.16
C ASP A 946 -11.60 18.10 -38.60
N ARG A 947 -11.93 16.83 -38.86
CA ARG A 947 -11.82 16.21 -40.20
C ARG A 947 -13.18 16.18 -40.92
N PRO A 948 -13.22 16.41 -42.24
CA PRO A 948 -14.36 16.01 -43.07
C PRO A 948 -14.63 14.50 -42.90
N ALA A 949 -15.89 14.12 -42.70
CA ALA A 949 -16.28 12.72 -42.44
C ALA A 949 -17.75 12.45 -42.83
N PHE A 950 -18.10 11.16 -42.87
CA PHE A 950 -19.49 10.73 -42.79
C PHE A 950 -19.96 10.92 -41.34
N VAL A 951 -21.01 11.71 -41.14
CA VAL A 951 -21.50 12.13 -39.83
C VAL A 951 -23.02 12.08 -39.76
N ASN A 952 -23.57 12.07 -38.56
CA ASN A 952 -25.01 11.94 -38.31
C ASN A 952 -25.60 10.70 -39.04
N ASN A 953 -26.88 10.75 -39.41
CA ASN A 953 -27.51 9.71 -40.20
C ASN A 953 -27.16 9.83 -41.70
N SER A 954 -26.96 8.70 -42.37
CA SER A 954 -26.83 8.65 -43.83
C SER A 954 -28.08 9.21 -44.53
N PRO A 955 -27.97 9.76 -45.75
CA PRO A 955 -29.08 10.43 -46.43
C PRO A 955 -30.35 9.58 -46.61
N ASP A 956 -30.19 8.28 -46.87
CA ASP A 956 -31.30 7.34 -47.09
C ASP A 956 -31.63 6.50 -45.84
N TRP A 957 -31.10 6.88 -44.66
CA TRP A 957 -31.29 6.14 -43.41
C TRP A 957 -32.78 5.79 -43.16
N PRO A 958 -33.11 4.52 -42.83
CA PRO A 958 -32.20 3.40 -42.50
C PRO A 958 -31.77 2.53 -43.69
N ALA A 959 -32.05 2.91 -44.94
CA ALA A 959 -31.63 2.17 -46.12
C ALA A 959 -30.16 2.43 -46.47
N PHE A 960 -29.54 1.48 -47.18
CA PHE A 960 -28.20 1.63 -47.73
C PHE A 960 -28.14 2.65 -48.86
N THR A 961 -27.06 3.41 -48.90
CA THR A 961 -26.67 4.30 -50.00
C THR A 961 -25.40 3.76 -50.64
N THR A 962 -25.37 3.63 -51.97
CA THR A 962 -24.16 3.25 -52.71
C THR A 962 -23.22 4.43 -52.85
N VAL A 963 -21.99 4.26 -52.38
CA VAL A 963 -20.88 5.20 -52.55
C VAL A 963 -19.95 4.67 -53.63
N ASN A 964 -19.64 5.50 -54.63
CA ASN A 964 -18.69 5.20 -55.69
C ASN A 964 -17.43 6.04 -55.50
N VAL A 965 -16.27 5.41 -55.52
CA VAL A 965 -14.97 6.06 -55.36
C VAL A 965 -14.19 5.95 -56.66
N ASN A 966 -13.71 7.09 -57.18
CA ASN A 966 -12.87 7.12 -58.37
C ASN A 966 -11.54 7.82 -58.05
N LEU A 967 -10.46 7.06 -58.07
CA LEU A 967 -9.09 7.52 -57.79
C LEU A 967 -8.27 7.75 -59.07
N ALA A 968 -8.94 7.72 -60.23
CA ALA A 968 -8.32 7.79 -61.56
C ALA A 968 -7.14 6.82 -61.68
N ASN A 969 -6.15 7.14 -62.49
CA ASN A 969 -4.96 6.31 -62.69
C ASN A 969 -3.81 6.60 -61.70
N THR A 970 -4.09 7.28 -60.58
CA THR A 970 -3.06 7.74 -59.63
C THR A 970 -2.22 6.60 -59.05
N TYR A 971 -2.83 5.43 -58.83
CA TYR A 971 -2.21 4.26 -58.21
C TYR A 971 -1.97 3.11 -59.19
N ALA A 972 -2.05 3.35 -60.50
CA ALA A 972 -1.92 2.29 -61.51
C ALA A 972 -0.60 1.51 -61.37
N GLY A 973 -0.69 0.19 -61.25
CA GLY A 973 0.45 -0.72 -61.10
C GLY A 973 1.08 -0.75 -59.70
N GLN A 974 0.42 -0.15 -58.68
CA GLN A 974 0.84 -0.21 -57.29
C GLN A 974 -0.05 -1.17 -56.50
N THR A 975 0.50 -1.74 -55.43
CA THR A 975 -0.27 -2.43 -54.39
C THR A 975 -0.76 -1.40 -53.38
N VAL A 976 -2.05 -1.42 -53.03
CA VAL A 976 -2.68 -0.48 -52.09
C VAL A 976 -3.55 -1.20 -51.07
N TRP A 977 -3.88 -0.52 -49.97
CA TRP A 977 -4.85 -0.97 -48.98
C TRP A 977 -5.89 0.13 -48.79
N ILE A 978 -7.15 -0.26 -48.58
CA ILE A 978 -8.25 0.64 -48.23
C ILE A 978 -8.69 0.32 -46.82
N ARG A 979 -9.02 1.33 -46.01
CA ARG A 979 -9.69 1.10 -44.72
C ARG A 979 -10.84 2.05 -44.46
N PHE A 980 -11.83 1.55 -43.73
CA PHE A 980 -12.90 2.31 -43.13
C PHE A 980 -12.56 2.52 -41.65
N ARG A 981 -12.70 3.75 -41.16
CA ARG A 981 -12.32 4.12 -39.80
C ARG A 981 -13.46 4.87 -39.14
N GLU A 982 -13.97 4.35 -38.02
CA GLU A 982 -14.92 5.04 -37.15
C GLU A 982 -14.20 5.67 -35.96
N GLY A 983 -14.58 6.90 -35.61
CA GLY A 983 -14.13 7.57 -34.39
C GLY A 983 -15.30 8.04 -33.54
N CYS A 984 -15.27 7.68 -32.24
CA CYS A 984 -16.20 8.16 -31.22
C CYS A 984 -15.50 9.08 -30.21
N ASP A 985 -16.19 10.09 -29.69
CA ASP A 985 -15.63 11.16 -28.88
C ASP A 985 -15.64 10.91 -27.36
N GLY A 986 -16.19 9.78 -26.91
CA GLY A 986 -16.30 9.45 -25.50
C GLY A 986 -17.51 10.00 -24.76
N ALA A 987 -18.51 10.49 -25.49
CA ALA A 987 -19.77 10.98 -24.95
C ALA A 987 -21.00 10.19 -25.45
N VAL A 988 -21.95 10.80 -26.16
CA VAL A 988 -23.25 10.16 -26.44
C VAL A 988 -23.18 9.42 -27.77
N GLY A 989 -23.28 8.09 -27.78
CA GLY A 989 -23.27 7.32 -29.03
C GLY A 989 -24.60 7.32 -29.81
N GLY A 990 -24.51 7.09 -31.10
CA GLY A 990 -25.58 6.73 -32.03
C GLY A 990 -25.87 5.23 -32.11
N GLN A 991 -26.05 4.70 -33.31
CA GLN A 991 -26.16 3.24 -33.53
C GLN A 991 -24.90 2.63 -34.16
N GLY A 992 -24.16 3.36 -34.99
CA GLY A 992 -22.94 2.85 -35.65
C GLY A 992 -22.94 2.93 -37.17
N TRP A 993 -22.06 2.16 -37.78
CA TRP A 993 -21.79 2.16 -39.22
C TRP A 993 -21.88 0.75 -39.80
N TRP A 994 -22.72 0.57 -40.84
CA TRP A 994 -22.83 -0.65 -41.63
C TRP A 994 -22.24 -0.47 -43.03
N LEU A 995 -21.52 -1.49 -43.50
CA LEU A 995 -20.96 -1.61 -44.86
C LEU A 995 -21.38 -2.94 -45.50
N ASP A 996 -21.77 -2.88 -46.75
CA ASP A 996 -22.18 -4.03 -47.56
C ASP A 996 -21.71 -3.81 -49.03
N ASP A 997 -21.70 -4.86 -49.85
CA ASP A 997 -21.41 -4.82 -51.29
C ASP A 997 -20.12 -4.05 -51.66
N ILE A 998 -19.02 -4.29 -50.93
CA ILE A 998 -17.74 -3.65 -51.20
C ILE A 998 -17.11 -4.28 -52.45
N SER A 999 -17.09 -3.53 -53.55
CA SER A 999 -16.75 -4.02 -54.88
C SER A 999 -15.56 -3.30 -55.51
N PHE A 1000 -14.57 -4.07 -55.94
CA PHE A 1000 -13.40 -3.62 -56.69
C PHE A 1000 -13.44 -4.18 -58.13
N PRO A 1001 -14.25 -3.62 -59.04
CA PRO A 1001 -14.49 -4.20 -60.36
C PRO A 1001 -13.27 -4.16 -61.31
N THR A 1002 -12.24 -3.38 -61.00
CA THR A 1002 -11.09 -3.15 -61.89
C THR A 1002 -9.80 -3.86 -61.48
N VAL A 1003 -9.84 -4.74 -60.45
CA VAL A 1003 -8.69 -5.50 -59.93
C VAL A 1003 -8.92 -7.01 -60.06
N ASP A 1004 -7.89 -7.84 -59.95
CA ASP A 1004 -8.09 -9.30 -59.95
C ASP A 1004 -8.94 -9.73 -58.73
N PRO A 1005 -9.62 -10.90 -58.77
CA PRO A 1005 -10.44 -11.36 -57.64
C PRO A 1005 -9.69 -11.31 -56.29
N LEU A 1006 -10.29 -10.64 -55.31
CA LEU A 1006 -9.70 -10.35 -54.00
C LEU A 1006 -10.36 -11.12 -52.85
N PHE A 1007 -11.60 -11.58 -53.03
CA PHE A 1007 -12.38 -12.15 -51.95
C PHE A 1007 -12.56 -13.66 -52.14
N PRO A 1008 -12.24 -14.46 -51.11
CA PRO A 1008 -12.34 -15.90 -51.18
C PRO A 1008 -13.79 -16.38 -51.07
N GLU A 1009 -14.07 -17.52 -51.68
CA GLU A 1009 -15.22 -18.35 -51.38
C GLU A 1009 -14.73 -19.66 -50.76
N PRO A 1010 -15.45 -20.21 -49.76
CA PRO A 1010 -15.18 -21.55 -49.29
C PRO A 1010 -15.59 -22.56 -50.37
N ILE A 1011 -14.72 -23.50 -50.66
CA ILE A 1011 -15.04 -24.65 -51.50
C ILE A 1011 -14.74 -25.91 -50.68
N ASP A 1012 -15.67 -26.87 -50.69
CA ASP A 1012 -15.42 -28.19 -50.07
C ASP A 1012 -14.09 -28.75 -50.55
N GLU A 1013 -13.23 -29.10 -49.60
CA GLU A 1013 -11.94 -29.70 -49.90
C GLU A 1013 -12.17 -31.06 -50.58
N SER A 1014 -11.55 -31.25 -51.75
CA SER A 1014 -11.77 -32.43 -52.60
C SER A 1014 -10.56 -33.35 -52.65
N GLY A 1015 -9.98 -33.70 -51.49
CA GLY A 1015 -8.86 -34.63 -51.51
C GLY A 1015 -8.20 -34.97 -50.17
N GLY A 1016 -8.50 -36.14 -49.61
CA GLY A 1016 -7.76 -36.63 -48.44
C GLY A 1016 -6.25 -36.82 -48.70
N ILE A 1017 -5.46 -36.71 -47.62
CA ILE A 1017 -3.99 -36.82 -47.55
C ILE A 1017 -3.42 -37.76 -48.63
N GLY A 1018 -2.97 -37.18 -49.75
CA GLY A 1018 -2.39 -37.90 -50.88
C GLY A 1018 -2.73 -37.39 -52.28
N SER A 1019 -3.68 -36.47 -52.45
CA SER A 1019 -3.99 -35.84 -53.74
C SER A 1019 -3.38 -34.45 -53.87
N VAL A 1020 -2.19 -34.38 -54.46
CA VAL A 1020 -1.60 -33.11 -54.92
C VAL A 1020 -2.47 -32.56 -56.07
N LEU A 1021 -3.19 -31.46 -55.83
CA LEU A 1021 -3.76 -30.65 -56.91
C LEU A 1021 -2.62 -30.01 -57.74
N PRO A 1022 -2.77 -29.84 -59.06
CA PRO A 1022 -1.71 -29.30 -59.90
C PRO A 1022 -1.43 -27.84 -59.56
N SER A 1023 -0.17 -27.54 -59.27
CA SER A 1023 0.42 -26.20 -59.08
C SER A 1023 -0.28 -25.09 -59.87
N LEU A 1024 -0.81 -24.10 -59.16
CA LEU A 1024 -1.17 -22.79 -59.72
C LEU A 1024 0.09 -22.07 -60.24
N PRO A 1025 -0.03 -21.20 -61.27
CA PRO A 1025 1.12 -20.59 -61.94
C PRO A 1025 1.91 -19.59 -61.06
N ASP A 1026 3.22 -19.56 -61.31
CA ASP A 1026 4.37 -18.89 -60.63
C ASP A 1026 4.28 -17.38 -60.27
N TRP A 1027 3.15 -16.80 -59.88
CA TRP A 1027 3.11 -15.41 -59.39
C TRP A 1027 2.80 -15.23 -57.90
N ALA A 1028 2.62 -16.32 -57.13
CA ALA A 1028 2.28 -16.27 -55.70
C ALA A 1028 3.44 -16.59 -54.73
N ILE A 1029 4.71 -16.46 -55.14
CA ILE A 1029 5.85 -16.64 -54.21
C ILE A 1029 6.82 -15.48 -54.35
N THR A 1030 6.62 -14.40 -53.58
CA THR A 1030 7.72 -13.49 -53.20
C THR A 1030 7.38 -12.77 -51.88
N LEU A 1031 8.39 -12.69 -50.98
CA LEU A 1031 8.49 -12.08 -49.64
C LEU A 1031 7.90 -12.90 -48.47
N ASP A 1032 8.55 -13.08 -47.32
CA ASP A 1032 9.90 -12.72 -46.85
C ASP A 1032 10.20 -13.53 -45.57
N ILE A 1033 11.12 -14.50 -45.62
CA ILE A 1033 11.78 -15.03 -44.42
C ILE A 1033 13.29 -14.99 -44.68
N ARG A 1034 13.85 -13.79 -44.86
CA ARG A 1034 15.29 -13.55 -44.64
C ARG A 1034 15.54 -12.13 -44.16
N ASN A 1035 15.11 -11.78 -42.94
CA ASN A 1035 15.79 -10.78 -42.09
C ASN A 1035 15.22 -10.76 -40.67
N LEU A 1036 15.51 -11.78 -39.87
CA LEU A 1036 15.51 -11.67 -38.41
C LEU A 1036 16.39 -12.78 -37.84
N ILE A 1037 17.70 -12.53 -37.85
CA ILE A 1037 18.73 -13.01 -36.90
C ILE A 1037 20.05 -12.37 -37.40
N SER A 1038 20.42 -11.21 -36.85
CA SER A 1038 21.83 -10.83 -36.65
C SER A 1038 22.02 -9.47 -35.96
N ILE A 1039 21.46 -9.24 -34.76
CA ILE A 1039 22.06 -8.28 -33.82
C ILE A 1039 21.88 -8.83 -32.41
N LEU A 1040 22.78 -9.70 -31.97
CA LEU A 1040 23.29 -9.77 -30.59
C LEU A 1040 24.59 -10.58 -30.66
N GLY A 1041 25.63 -9.93 -31.17
CA GLY A 1041 27.00 -10.41 -31.02
C GLY A 1041 27.61 -9.78 -29.78
N GLY A 1042 27.89 -10.60 -28.76
CA GLY A 1042 28.96 -10.25 -27.83
C GLY A 1042 28.99 -10.97 -26.48
N VAL A 1043 29.81 -12.03 -26.43
CA VAL A 1043 30.89 -12.23 -25.43
C VAL A 1043 30.41 -12.59 -23.99
N CYS A 1044 30.78 -13.68 -23.31
CA CYS A 1044 31.90 -14.61 -23.37
C CYS A 1044 31.60 -15.82 -22.46
N ILE A 1045 32.26 -16.95 -22.75
CA ILE A 1045 32.71 -18.05 -21.86
C ILE A 1045 31.64 -18.85 -21.10
#